data_AF-A0A543EJK3-F1
#
_entry.id   AF-A0A543EJK3-F1
#
_cell.length_a   1.000
_cell.length_b   1.000
_cell.length_c   1.000
_cell.angle_alpha   90.00
_cell.angle_beta   90.00
_cell.angle_gamma   90.00
#
_symmetry.space_group_name_H-M   'P 1'
#
loop_
_entity.id
_entity.type
_entity.pdbx_description
1 polymer ?
#
loop_
_entity_poly.entity_id
_entity_poly.type
_entity_poly.pdbx_seq_one_letter_code
_entity_poly.pdbx_strand_id
1 'polypeptide(L)'
;MSNFSYNLNDHQETVLKSNTVRLEPNFRGTTKSIKGTGVVYKTLDNSGIHYIFTALHCLFGKRNGETFTDESIFESVQIFRQVENGNYQEFNVKKENIIALKDQDLALILIDFTKSAVRDAHLVSDNLAQIIIGKSTYKGYYNSYGYPQFMDNNPHNLLFHYKLSANGTNFINLECKTNINAEEAKEKISGYSGAGLFQSNKAILSGIITQISDENGFASSIIAKKIDVELINRVLEERDNKLCKVQCIDDTSKITLEKDGSLVNYEKVIINGCELNIWRALKRLKQDLKDDWFQDPLNFRFLLSKKTFYDRVKNYIGKLDVYQPTAVAKHFTVPKSGFSTRPTIETSFIDRVIYQAYADKLAEKLDFILHRQIYSFRYNSGRNSVKYMYHYSIEQWKKYVFQTKFVLNEKYPYLVVADITNFFENINTKLLLDYLESLVHDYVIKSETGELLRIINSIGKLITKWNEKQVNSEFGIPQNRDASSFLANLYLNKIDQIMIYSNCHQHYYRYMDDIRIVCETKAEAIKAIYDLSVALRELGLNLNSSKTTILDYNDINDRNRIKEFLPDSLIQIEQINSLLSTKRKRDVQIAVHMTYKLFLDAVESNIDHEDKYIQRRKIAFCITKLQLFARTKGLKDCIDFKKIIEFVLKELENQPWLTSSFIKLLMSIDKSYFKLSDFDQIKKIINNNLKNIYESQTYFLWLFMSFMKHDDKNLIRMAIDNIKSTNQVNQANTAGSYIYLASINWRNYKQVMLSAFNKGNLAENYFLQRNALIALRNVNPKELKNEIILGDLKDLHEKLYDEKLEEFVSDLPQLKVSDIIKNTAPLISL
;
A
#
# COMPACT_ATOMS: atom_id res chain seq x y z
N MET A 1 -2.38 -5.87 -25.70
CA MET A 1 -1.96 -4.62 -25.05
C MET A 1 -1.02 -3.89 -26.01
N SER A 2 -1.60 -3.18 -26.96
CA SER A 2 -0.95 -2.22 -27.87
C SER A 2 -1.78 -0.94 -27.75
N ASN A 3 -1.12 0.21 -27.69
CA ASN A 3 -1.67 1.57 -27.45
C ASN A 3 -1.72 2.05 -25.99
N PHE A 4 -0.64 1.90 -25.21
CA PHE A 4 -0.35 2.97 -24.24
C PHE A 4 0.25 4.13 -25.03
N SER A 5 -0.45 5.26 -25.13
CA SER A 5 0.13 6.49 -25.68
C SER A 5 1.27 6.93 -24.76
N TYR A 6 2.51 6.75 -25.20
CA TYR A 6 3.72 7.17 -24.49
C TYR A 6 3.95 8.69 -24.53
N ASN A 7 2.98 9.44 -25.05
CA ASN A 7 3.08 10.86 -25.33
C ASN A 7 2.58 11.67 -24.12
N LEU A 8 3.39 12.64 -23.74
CA LEU A 8 2.98 13.71 -22.83
C LEU A 8 1.88 14.54 -23.52
N ASN A 9 1.02 15.18 -22.73
CA ASN A 9 0.18 16.25 -23.27
C ASN A 9 1.03 17.54 -23.46
N ASP A 10 0.50 18.50 -24.21
CA ASP A 10 1.21 19.74 -24.53
C ASP A 10 1.73 20.46 -23.28
N HIS A 11 0.95 20.50 -22.20
CA HIS A 11 1.33 21.21 -20.98
C HIS A 11 2.48 20.50 -20.23
N GLN A 12 2.42 19.17 -20.11
CA GLN A 12 3.48 18.36 -19.53
C GLN A 12 4.77 18.45 -20.35
N GLU A 13 4.65 18.49 -21.67
CA GLU A 13 5.78 18.70 -22.57
C GLU A 13 6.38 20.10 -22.37
N THR A 14 5.56 21.15 -22.34
CA THR A 14 6.01 22.52 -22.04
C THR A 14 6.76 22.61 -20.71
N VAL A 15 6.25 21.95 -19.68
CA VAL A 15 6.86 21.92 -18.33
C VAL A 15 8.23 21.24 -18.32
N LEU A 16 8.45 20.17 -19.08
CA LEU A 16 9.78 19.56 -19.17
C LEU A 16 10.70 20.34 -20.12
N LYS A 17 10.16 20.95 -21.17
CA LYS A 17 10.90 21.82 -22.10
C LYS A 17 11.42 23.08 -21.41
N SER A 18 10.67 23.66 -20.48
CA SER A 18 11.08 24.89 -19.77
C SER A 18 12.35 24.72 -18.93
N ASN A 19 12.70 23.48 -18.57
CA ASN A 19 13.94 23.14 -17.90
C ASN A 19 15.12 22.96 -18.88
N THR A 20 14.96 23.21 -20.18
CA THR A 20 16.02 23.04 -21.18
C THR A 20 16.61 24.38 -21.59
N VAL A 21 17.93 24.49 -21.59
CA VAL A 21 18.66 25.70 -21.98
C VAL A 21 19.63 25.44 -23.11
N ARG A 22 19.88 26.47 -23.94
CA ARG A 22 20.96 26.46 -24.93
C ARG A 22 22.21 27.06 -24.32
N LEU A 23 23.35 26.45 -24.61
CA LEU A 23 24.67 26.85 -24.11
C LEU A 23 25.56 27.24 -25.29
N GLU A 24 26.19 28.41 -25.20
CA GLU A 24 27.17 28.91 -26.15
C GLU A 24 28.43 29.36 -25.39
N PRO A 25 29.47 28.51 -25.32
CA PRO A 25 30.75 28.85 -24.71
C PRO A 25 31.49 29.96 -25.45
N ASN A 26 32.12 30.84 -24.68
CA ASN A 26 33.00 31.89 -25.17
C ASN A 26 34.46 31.52 -24.87
N PHE A 27 35.29 31.59 -25.92
CA PHE A 27 36.71 31.24 -25.85
C PHE A 27 37.58 32.44 -26.20
N ARG A 28 38.61 32.66 -25.39
CA ARG A 28 39.51 33.81 -25.50
C ARG A 28 40.23 33.82 -26.85
N GLY A 29 40.06 34.90 -27.61
CA GLY A 29 40.80 35.13 -28.85
C GLY A 29 40.39 34.23 -30.02
N THR A 30 39.21 33.63 -30.00
CA THR A 30 38.71 32.78 -31.10
C THR A 30 37.27 33.16 -31.49
N THR A 31 36.89 32.88 -32.73
CA THR A 31 35.51 33.00 -33.25
C THR A 31 34.76 31.66 -33.21
N LYS A 32 35.25 30.68 -32.45
CA LYS A 32 34.72 29.33 -32.41
C LYS A 32 33.35 29.32 -31.73
N SER A 33 32.32 28.83 -32.42
CA SER A 33 30.98 28.66 -31.86
C SER A 33 30.73 27.18 -31.58
N ILE A 34 30.75 26.81 -30.30
CA ILE A 34 30.24 25.52 -29.83
C ILE A 34 28.80 25.77 -29.37
N LYS A 35 27.87 24.91 -29.77
CA LYS A 35 26.51 24.92 -29.25
C LYS A 35 26.26 23.63 -28.49
N GLY A 36 25.66 23.74 -27.31
CA GLY A 36 25.27 22.60 -26.50
C GLY A 36 23.91 22.82 -25.85
N THR A 37 23.41 21.76 -25.24
CA THR A 37 22.19 21.78 -24.45
C THR A 37 22.52 21.62 -22.97
N GLY A 38 21.73 22.21 -22.08
CA GLY A 38 21.75 21.90 -20.66
C GLY A 38 20.35 21.66 -20.12
N VAL A 39 20.25 20.95 -18.99
CA VAL A 39 19.02 20.78 -18.23
C VAL A 39 19.12 21.46 -16.87
N VAL A 40 18.17 22.34 -16.60
CA VAL A 40 18.01 23.08 -15.36
C VAL A 40 17.38 22.16 -14.30
N TYR A 41 18.06 22.05 -13.17
CA TYR A 41 17.56 21.53 -11.92
C TYR A 41 17.26 22.70 -10.98
N LYS A 42 15.96 22.93 -10.76
CA LYS A 42 15.45 23.94 -9.83
C LYS A 42 15.69 23.48 -8.39
N THR A 43 16.46 24.25 -7.64
CA THR A 43 16.68 24.04 -6.21
C THR A 43 15.47 24.48 -5.40
N LEU A 44 15.35 23.96 -4.18
CA LEU A 44 14.23 24.24 -3.26
C LEU A 44 14.59 25.28 -2.18
N ASP A 45 15.80 25.82 -2.21
CA ASP A 45 16.29 26.78 -1.23
C ASP A 45 16.00 28.23 -1.66
N ASN A 46 15.97 29.13 -0.68
CA ASN A 46 15.71 30.55 -0.91
C ASN A 46 16.94 31.31 -1.46
N SER A 47 18.02 30.61 -1.84
CA SER A 47 19.25 31.23 -2.33
C SER A 47 19.11 31.81 -3.74
N GLY A 48 18.12 31.34 -4.51
CA GLY A 48 17.94 31.69 -5.93
C GLY A 48 18.96 31.03 -6.87
N ILE A 49 19.90 30.23 -6.35
CA ILE A 49 20.92 29.54 -7.13
C ILE A 49 20.39 28.19 -7.59
N HIS A 50 20.30 28.00 -8.90
CA HIS A 50 19.92 26.76 -9.54
C HIS A 50 21.10 26.12 -10.27
N TYR A 51 20.87 24.90 -10.74
CA TYR A 51 21.92 24.05 -11.30
C TYR A 51 21.60 23.72 -12.75
N ILE A 52 22.56 23.84 -13.66
CA ILE A 52 22.45 23.31 -15.02
C ILE A 52 23.39 22.14 -15.17
N PHE A 53 22.83 20.97 -15.48
CA PHE A 53 23.58 19.79 -15.87
C PHE A 53 23.78 19.79 -17.38
N THR A 54 25.02 19.57 -17.83
CA THR A 54 25.35 19.43 -19.25
C THR A 54 26.58 18.52 -19.42
N ALA A 55 26.89 18.13 -20.66
CA ALA A 55 28.10 17.40 -20.95
C ALA A 55 29.30 18.35 -20.93
N LEU A 56 30.43 17.91 -20.37
CA LEU A 56 31.59 18.79 -20.18
C LEU A 56 32.22 19.22 -21.52
N HIS A 57 32.18 18.35 -22.52
CA HIS A 57 32.61 18.69 -23.89
C HIS A 57 31.76 19.78 -24.55
N CYS A 58 30.53 20.04 -24.09
CA CYS A 58 29.73 21.18 -24.54
C CYS A 58 30.30 22.53 -24.07
N LEU A 59 31.19 22.53 -23.08
CA LEU A 59 31.86 23.72 -22.56
C LEU A 59 33.32 23.81 -23.01
N PHE A 60 34.06 22.71 -22.90
CA PHE A 60 35.51 22.71 -23.12
C PHE A 60 35.94 22.10 -24.47
N GLY A 61 35.00 21.77 -25.35
CA GLY A 61 35.29 21.17 -26.64
C GLY A 61 35.59 19.67 -26.57
N LYS A 62 36.24 19.12 -27.60
CA LYS A 62 36.39 17.66 -27.76
C LYS A 62 37.24 17.08 -26.63
N ARG A 63 36.78 15.95 -26.07
CA ARG A 63 37.53 15.20 -25.05
C ARG A 63 38.67 14.40 -25.69
N ASN A 64 39.89 14.57 -25.18
CA ASN A 64 41.09 13.83 -25.56
C ASN A 64 41.71 13.18 -24.31
N GLY A 65 41.22 11.99 -23.93
CA GLY A 65 41.61 11.34 -22.68
C GLY A 65 41.02 12.07 -21.46
N GLU A 66 41.87 12.62 -20.60
CA GLU A 66 41.48 13.39 -19.40
C GLU A 66 41.43 14.92 -19.63
N THR A 67 41.89 15.38 -20.79
CA THR A 67 41.91 16.81 -21.16
C THR A 67 40.87 17.13 -22.22
N PHE A 68 40.52 18.41 -22.32
CA PHE A 68 39.57 18.94 -23.28
C PHE A 68 40.24 20.01 -24.13
N THR A 69 39.95 20.03 -25.45
CA THR A 69 40.70 20.83 -26.43
C THR A 69 40.76 22.32 -26.14
N ASP A 70 39.70 22.87 -25.56
CA ASP A 70 39.51 24.32 -25.40
C ASP A 70 39.43 24.75 -23.93
N GLU A 71 39.74 23.86 -22.98
CA GLU A 71 39.63 24.12 -21.53
C GLU A 71 40.49 25.32 -21.07
N SER A 72 41.69 25.46 -21.64
CA SER A 72 42.64 26.52 -21.29
C SER A 72 42.21 27.90 -21.79
N ILE A 73 41.44 27.95 -22.88
CA ILE A 73 40.97 29.18 -23.52
C ILE A 73 39.50 29.51 -23.20
N PHE A 74 38.78 28.63 -22.51
CA PHE A 74 37.40 28.87 -22.06
C PHE A 74 37.33 30.00 -21.01
N GLU A 75 36.46 30.98 -21.25
CA GLU A 75 36.29 32.17 -20.39
C GLU A 75 34.93 32.16 -19.67
N SER A 76 33.85 31.99 -20.43
CA SER A 76 32.47 32.03 -19.93
C SER A 76 31.54 31.22 -20.83
N VAL A 77 30.30 31.02 -20.40
CA VAL A 77 29.25 30.41 -21.22
C VAL A 77 28.02 31.31 -21.20
N GLN A 78 27.52 31.64 -22.39
CA GLN A 78 26.24 32.31 -22.57
C GLN A 78 25.13 31.27 -22.56
N ILE A 79 24.09 31.54 -21.77
CA ILE A 79 22.98 30.63 -21.50
C ILE A 79 21.72 31.30 -21.98
N PHE A 80 21.01 30.64 -22.88
CA PHE A 80 19.74 31.12 -23.42
C PHE A 80 18.62 30.24 -22.87
N ARG A 81 17.73 30.87 -22.10
CA ARG A 81 16.53 30.24 -21.55
C ARG A 81 15.31 30.78 -22.28
N GLN A 82 14.51 29.89 -22.87
CA GLN A 82 13.30 30.28 -23.57
C GLN A 82 12.26 30.82 -22.59
N VAL A 83 11.60 31.92 -22.97
CA VAL A 83 10.41 32.50 -22.32
C VAL A 83 9.21 32.47 -23.27
N GLU A 84 8.05 32.93 -22.80
CA GLU A 84 6.82 32.96 -23.62
C GLU A 84 7.03 33.69 -24.97
N ASN A 85 6.35 33.20 -26.01
CA ASN A 85 6.40 33.70 -27.40
C ASN A 85 7.74 33.53 -28.13
N GLY A 86 8.61 32.60 -27.72
CA GLY A 86 9.85 32.28 -28.46
C GLY A 86 11.00 33.26 -28.23
N ASN A 87 10.84 34.19 -27.28
CA ASN A 87 11.91 35.07 -26.82
C ASN A 87 12.85 34.32 -25.85
N TYR A 88 14.03 34.89 -25.60
CA TYR A 88 15.01 34.32 -24.68
C TYR A 88 15.43 35.32 -23.60
N GLN A 89 15.69 34.78 -22.42
CA GLN A 89 16.52 35.44 -21.43
C GLN A 89 17.97 34.94 -21.57
N GLU A 90 18.88 35.90 -21.56
CA GLU A 90 20.31 35.64 -21.69
C GLU A 90 21.01 35.82 -20.34
N PHE A 91 21.90 34.88 -20.04
CA PHE A 91 22.72 34.88 -18.85
C PHE A 91 24.15 34.57 -19.24
N ASN A 92 25.12 35.30 -18.67
CA ASN A 92 26.52 35.00 -18.87
C ASN A 92 27.13 34.43 -17.58
N VAL A 93 27.65 33.21 -17.65
CA VAL A 93 28.22 32.52 -16.49
C VAL A 93 29.73 32.34 -16.68
N LYS A 94 30.51 32.89 -15.76
CA LYS A 94 31.98 32.79 -15.74
C LYS A 94 32.43 31.39 -15.32
N LYS A 95 33.65 31.01 -15.73
CA LYS A 95 34.30 29.73 -15.40
C LYS A 95 34.29 29.38 -13.90
N GLU A 96 34.38 30.37 -13.02
CA GLU A 96 34.35 30.18 -11.55
C GLU A 96 33.03 29.58 -11.02
N ASN A 97 31.92 29.72 -11.76
CA ASN A 97 30.63 29.16 -11.39
C ASN A 97 30.35 27.82 -12.05
N ILE A 98 31.38 27.15 -12.58
CA ILE A 98 31.29 25.86 -13.25
C ILE A 98 32.10 24.82 -12.47
N ILE A 99 31.43 23.75 -12.10
CA ILE A 99 32.02 22.57 -11.48
C ILE A 99 32.20 21.51 -12.57
N ALA A 100 33.45 21.16 -12.88
CA ALA A 100 33.79 20.20 -13.92
C ALA A 100 34.06 18.80 -13.32
N LEU A 101 33.28 17.81 -13.72
CA LEU A 101 33.44 16.41 -13.33
C LEU A 101 34.05 15.63 -14.51
N LYS A 102 35.38 15.76 -14.68
CA LYS A 102 36.12 15.29 -15.87
C LYS A 102 35.93 13.80 -16.15
N ASP A 103 35.99 12.97 -15.11
CA ASP A 103 35.84 11.51 -15.22
C ASP A 103 34.49 11.11 -15.82
N GLN A 104 33.45 11.89 -15.53
CA GLN A 104 32.09 11.62 -15.97
C GLN A 104 31.70 12.32 -17.27
N ASP A 105 32.52 13.20 -17.82
CA ASP A 105 32.15 14.14 -18.90
C ASP A 105 30.89 14.94 -18.55
N LEU A 106 30.77 15.36 -17.29
CA LEU A 106 29.63 16.09 -16.77
C LEU A 106 30.07 17.45 -16.23
N ALA A 107 29.27 18.48 -16.48
CA ALA A 107 29.44 19.80 -15.90
C ALA A 107 28.20 20.21 -15.12
N LEU A 108 28.44 20.91 -14.02
CA LEU A 108 27.42 21.53 -13.18
C LEU A 108 27.67 23.03 -13.16
N ILE A 109 26.77 23.80 -13.78
CA ILE A 109 26.83 25.26 -13.83
C ILE A 109 25.90 25.82 -12.76
N LEU A 110 26.44 26.67 -11.89
CA LEU A 110 25.69 27.40 -10.88
C LEU A 110 25.14 28.67 -11.52
N ILE A 111 23.82 28.86 -11.49
CA ILE A 111 23.14 29.99 -12.13
C ILE A 111 22.10 30.63 -11.22
N ASP A 112 22.04 31.96 -11.23
CA ASP A 112 21.03 32.75 -10.55
C ASP A 112 20.20 33.49 -11.62
N PHE A 113 18.99 33.01 -11.88
CA PHE A 113 18.12 33.58 -12.92
C PHE A 113 17.59 34.97 -12.58
N THR A 114 17.80 35.47 -11.35
CA THR A 114 17.42 36.86 -10.99
C THR A 114 18.40 37.90 -11.54
N LYS A 115 19.63 37.50 -11.88
CA LYS A 115 20.72 38.37 -12.34
C LYS A 115 20.85 38.40 -13.87
N SER A 116 19.73 38.56 -14.57
CA SER A 116 19.74 38.65 -16.04
C SER A 116 20.54 39.87 -16.53
N ALA A 117 21.19 39.72 -17.69
CA ALA A 117 21.99 40.80 -18.30
C ALA A 117 21.14 41.92 -18.93
N VAL A 118 19.82 41.73 -19.05
CA VAL A 118 18.91 42.66 -19.75
C VAL A 118 18.16 43.56 -18.75
N ARG A 119 18.34 44.88 -18.87
CA ARG A 119 17.82 45.89 -17.91
C ARG A 119 16.30 46.15 -17.94
N ASP A 120 15.56 45.65 -18.94
CA ASP A 120 14.12 45.94 -19.13
C ASP A 120 13.21 44.71 -19.28
N ALA A 121 13.68 43.51 -18.91
CA ALA A 121 12.79 42.36 -18.84
C ALA A 121 11.96 42.44 -17.55
N HIS A 122 10.67 42.76 -17.66
CA HIS A 122 9.71 42.45 -16.60
C HIS A 122 9.99 41.05 -16.05
N LEU A 123 10.07 40.90 -14.73
CA LEU A 123 10.25 39.61 -14.04
C LEU A 123 9.10 38.67 -14.44
N VAL A 124 9.25 37.97 -15.56
CA VAL A 124 8.31 36.96 -16.04
C VAL A 124 8.34 35.82 -15.01
N SER A 125 7.15 35.33 -14.67
CA SER A 125 6.93 34.24 -13.73
C SER A 125 7.94 33.10 -13.93
N ASP A 126 8.48 32.58 -12.83
CA ASP A 126 9.48 31.51 -12.86
C ASP A 126 8.85 30.19 -13.33
N ASN A 127 8.77 30.00 -14.65
CA ASN A 127 8.19 28.83 -15.31
C ASN A 127 9.08 27.57 -15.22
N LEU A 128 10.09 27.55 -14.35
CA LEU A 128 10.91 26.36 -14.09
C LEU A 128 10.13 25.31 -13.32
N ALA A 129 10.09 24.11 -13.87
CA ALA A 129 9.51 22.96 -13.21
C ALA A 129 10.49 22.35 -12.20
N GLN A 130 9.95 21.80 -11.12
CA GLN A 130 10.72 20.92 -10.25
C GLN A 130 10.92 19.57 -10.94
N ILE A 131 12.16 19.08 -10.95
CA ILE A 131 12.53 17.75 -11.45
C ILE A 131 13.28 17.00 -10.36
N ILE A 132 13.16 15.67 -10.33
CA ILE A 132 13.87 14.80 -9.37
C ILE A 132 14.84 13.90 -10.13
N ILE A 133 16.00 13.60 -9.55
CA ILE A 133 16.94 12.66 -10.15
C ILE A 133 16.54 11.23 -9.76
N GLY A 134 16.41 10.32 -10.74
CA GLY A 134 16.06 8.92 -10.48
C GLY A 134 17.30 8.03 -10.49
N LYS A 135 17.44 7.10 -9.53
CA LYS A 135 18.48 6.05 -9.65
C LYS A 135 18.23 5.20 -10.89
N SER A 136 19.29 5.01 -11.67
CA SER A 136 19.23 4.44 -13.02
C SER A 136 19.05 2.91 -13.05
N THR A 137 17.86 2.45 -12.69
CA THR A 137 17.39 1.07 -12.95
C THR A 137 16.24 1.01 -13.94
N TYR A 138 15.71 2.16 -14.36
CA TYR A 138 14.62 2.24 -15.35
C TYR A 138 15.09 1.74 -16.72
N LYS A 139 14.29 0.86 -17.32
CA LYS A 139 14.54 0.23 -18.64
C LYS A 139 13.31 0.43 -19.52
N GLY A 140 13.07 1.67 -19.95
CA GLY A 140 11.88 2.03 -20.72
C GLY A 140 12.14 3.16 -21.72
N TYR A 141 11.11 3.95 -21.96
CA TYR A 141 11.17 5.08 -22.88
C TYR A 141 11.57 6.37 -22.15
N TYR A 142 12.37 7.19 -22.81
CA TYR A 142 12.80 8.49 -22.33
C TYR A 142 12.39 9.59 -23.30
N ASN A 143 11.84 10.67 -22.76
CA ASN A 143 11.72 11.93 -23.48
C ASN A 143 12.98 12.75 -23.22
N SER A 144 13.47 13.42 -24.24
CA SER A 144 14.60 14.32 -24.12
C SER A 144 14.31 15.57 -24.94
N TYR A 145 14.82 16.70 -24.48
CA TYR A 145 14.66 17.98 -25.14
C TYR A 145 16.02 18.61 -25.31
N GLY A 146 16.34 19.06 -26.51
CA GLY A 146 17.62 19.70 -26.80
C GLY A 146 17.51 20.74 -27.88
N TYR A 147 18.46 21.67 -27.88
CA TYR A 147 18.55 22.71 -28.90
C TYR A 147 19.44 22.21 -30.03
N PRO A 148 18.88 21.83 -31.20
CA PRO A 148 19.70 21.53 -32.35
C PRO A 148 20.48 22.78 -32.78
N GLN A 149 21.51 22.59 -33.60
CA GLN A 149 22.39 23.67 -34.06
C GLN A 149 21.63 24.77 -34.87
N PHE A 150 20.40 24.47 -35.33
CA PHE A 150 19.52 25.34 -36.11
C PHE A 150 18.77 26.42 -35.30
N MET A 151 18.30 27.46 -35.99
CA MET A 151 17.69 28.71 -35.49
C MET A 151 16.21 28.58 -35.08
N ASP A 152 15.66 27.37 -35.03
CA ASP A 152 14.32 27.19 -34.47
C ASP A 152 14.42 27.50 -32.98
N ASN A 153 13.81 28.61 -32.58
CA ASN A 153 13.85 29.15 -31.22
C ASN A 153 13.04 28.29 -30.21
N ASN A 154 13.07 26.96 -30.36
CA ASN A 154 12.35 25.97 -29.57
C ASN A 154 13.20 24.70 -29.39
N PRO A 155 13.24 24.10 -28.19
CA PRO A 155 13.91 22.82 -27.99
C PRO A 155 13.18 21.71 -28.74
N HIS A 156 13.94 20.94 -29.52
CA HIS A 156 13.45 19.79 -30.25
C HIS A 156 13.26 18.60 -29.30
N ASN A 157 12.19 17.83 -29.47
CA ASN A 157 11.86 16.67 -28.64
C ASN A 157 12.27 15.38 -29.36
N LEU A 158 13.07 14.56 -28.69
CA LEU A 158 13.43 13.22 -29.14
C LEU A 158 12.98 12.16 -28.13
N LEU A 159 12.28 11.14 -28.64
CA LEU A 159 11.95 9.92 -27.91
C LEU A 159 13.07 8.88 -28.07
N PHE A 160 13.55 8.38 -26.94
CA PHE A 160 14.54 7.31 -26.85
C PHE A 160 13.99 6.06 -26.17
N HIS A 161 14.56 4.90 -26.49
CA HIS A 161 14.31 3.65 -25.77
C HIS A 161 15.61 3.07 -25.22
N TYR A 162 15.56 2.54 -24.00
CA TYR A 162 16.69 1.86 -23.36
C TYR A 162 17.17 0.65 -24.18
N LYS A 163 18.48 0.58 -24.45
CA LYS A 163 19.17 -0.59 -24.98
C LYS A 163 19.92 -1.31 -23.87
N LEU A 164 20.03 -2.64 -23.98
CA LEU A 164 20.73 -3.48 -23.00
C LEU A 164 22.15 -2.94 -22.75
N SER A 165 22.47 -2.67 -21.48
CA SER A 165 23.80 -2.29 -21.02
C SER A 165 24.31 -3.32 -20.02
N ALA A 166 25.62 -3.51 -19.92
CA ALA A 166 26.19 -4.37 -18.88
C ALA A 166 25.79 -3.86 -17.49
N ASN A 167 25.55 -4.78 -16.55
CA ASN A 167 25.20 -4.40 -15.18
C ASN A 167 26.38 -3.67 -14.52
N GLY A 168 26.10 -2.60 -13.78
CA GLY A 168 27.12 -1.83 -13.06
C GLY A 168 27.80 -0.72 -13.87
N THR A 169 27.40 -0.48 -15.12
CA THR A 169 27.95 0.63 -15.91
C THR A 169 27.34 1.99 -15.51
N ASN A 170 28.15 3.06 -15.61
CA ASN A 170 27.72 4.46 -15.36
C ASN A 170 27.06 5.15 -16.56
N PHE A 171 26.69 4.38 -17.58
CA PHE A 171 26.08 4.89 -18.81
C PHE A 171 24.79 4.16 -19.15
N ILE A 172 23.94 4.82 -19.94
CA ILE A 172 22.66 4.34 -20.46
C ILE A 172 22.81 4.33 -21.99
N ASN A 173 22.73 3.14 -22.58
CA ASN A 173 22.69 2.99 -24.04
C ASN A 173 21.25 3.20 -24.50
N LEU A 174 21.10 3.97 -25.57
CA LEU A 174 19.80 4.40 -26.08
C LEU A 174 19.68 4.16 -27.59
N GLU A 175 18.44 3.96 -27.99
CA GLU A 175 18.01 3.95 -29.38
C GLU A 175 17.04 5.11 -29.63
N CYS A 176 17.27 5.92 -30.67
CA CYS A 176 16.28 6.90 -31.10
C CYS A 176 15.06 6.18 -31.69
N LYS A 177 13.87 6.44 -31.14
CA LYS A 177 12.59 5.93 -31.65
C LYS A 177 11.80 6.97 -32.42
N THR A 178 12.27 8.21 -32.43
CA THR A 178 11.70 9.27 -33.27
C THR A 178 12.07 8.98 -34.72
N ASN A 179 11.09 9.04 -35.64
CA ASN A 179 11.36 8.89 -37.07
C ASN A 179 12.08 10.15 -37.55
N ILE A 180 13.36 10.02 -37.88
CA ILE A 180 14.22 11.09 -38.39
C ILE A 180 14.97 10.48 -39.58
N ASN A 181 14.91 11.14 -40.74
CA ASN A 181 15.67 10.72 -41.92
C ASN A 181 17.16 11.11 -41.80
N ALA A 182 18.03 10.62 -42.69
CA ALA A 182 19.48 10.83 -42.58
C ALA A 182 19.92 12.31 -42.71
N GLU A 183 19.17 13.14 -43.45
CA GLU A 183 19.43 14.57 -43.57
C GLU A 183 19.02 15.31 -42.29
N GLU A 184 17.80 15.05 -41.80
CA GLU A 184 17.27 15.59 -40.55
C GLU A 184 18.09 15.12 -39.32
N ALA A 185 18.71 13.94 -39.37
CA ALA A 185 19.53 13.42 -38.27
C ALA A 185 20.81 14.23 -38.09
N LYS A 186 21.48 14.65 -39.18
CA LYS A 186 22.64 15.57 -39.09
C LYS A 186 22.23 16.94 -38.53
N GLU A 187 21.03 17.41 -38.86
CA GLU A 187 20.55 18.74 -38.49
C GLU A 187 19.97 18.82 -37.07
N LYS A 188 19.17 17.82 -36.65
CA LYS A 188 18.42 17.82 -35.39
C LYS A 188 19.19 17.26 -34.20
N ILE A 189 20.30 16.55 -34.45
CA ILE A 189 21.08 15.87 -33.41
C ILE A 189 22.39 16.63 -33.10
N SER A 190 22.89 17.44 -34.04
CA SER A 190 24.00 18.35 -33.78
C SER A 190 23.59 19.41 -32.74
N GLY A 191 24.33 19.54 -31.64
CA GLY A 191 23.98 20.43 -30.51
C GLY A 191 23.13 19.79 -29.40
N TYR A 192 22.69 18.54 -29.59
CA TYR A 192 21.86 17.80 -28.63
C TYR A 192 22.64 17.22 -27.43
N SER A 193 23.97 17.21 -27.51
CA SER A 193 24.82 16.87 -26.36
C SER A 193 24.52 17.77 -25.17
N GLY A 194 24.51 17.17 -23.98
CA GLY A 194 24.14 17.82 -22.72
C GLY A 194 22.63 17.84 -22.44
N ALA A 195 21.79 17.33 -23.35
CA ALA A 195 20.35 17.18 -23.12
C ALA A 195 20.03 16.15 -22.01
N GLY A 196 18.99 16.44 -21.24
CA GLY A 196 18.52 15.57 -20.16
C GLY A 196 17.64 14.42 -20.65
N LEU A 197 17.72 13.27 -19.97
CA LEU A 197 16.84 12.11 -20.20
C LEU A 197 15.75 12.02 -19.13
N PHE A 198 14.52 12.37 -19.50
CA PHE A 198 13.36 12.25 -18.64
C PHE A 198 12.65 10.92 -18.84
N GLN A 199 12.32 10.21 -17.75
CA GLN A 199 11.50 9.00 -17.86
C GLN A 199 10.12 9.35 -18.44
N SER A 200 9.62 8.57 -19.40
CA SER A 200 8.33 8.83 -20.05
C SER A 200 7.21 9.07 -19.01
N ASN A 201 6.46 10.15 -19.20
CA ASN A 201 5.35 10.63 -18.35
C ASN A 201 5.75 11.04 -16.92
N LYS A 202 7.02 11.38 -16.67
CA LYS A 202 7.51 11.83 -15.36
C LYS A 202 8.56 12.93 -15.47
N ALA A 203 8.56 13.86 -14.52
CA ALA A 203 9.63 14.83 -14.31
C ALA A 203 10.80 14.21 -13.53
N ILE A 204 11.34 13.10 -14.06
CA ILE A 204 12.45 12.35 -13.45
C ILE A 204 13.61 12.27 -14.42
N LEU A 205 14.70 12.96 -14.07
CA LEU A 205 15.94 12.97 -14.83
C LEU A 205 16.77 11.72 -14.48
N SER A 206 17.10 10.91 -15.49
CA SER A 206 17.88 9.67 -15.30
C SER A 206 19.34 9.78 -15.76
N GLY A 207 19.65 10.76 -16.59
CA GLY A 207 20.97 10.92 -17.18
C GLY A 207 21.07 12.12 -18.11
N ILE A 208 22.29 12.41 -18.55
CA ILE A 208 22.64 13.47 -19.51
C ILE A 208 23.25 12.82 -20.74
N ILE A 209 22.82 13.21 -21.94
CA ILE A 209 23.39 12.71 -23.19
C ILE A 209 24.81 13.27 -23.34
N THR A 210 25.81 12.40 -23.39
CA THR A 210 27.24 12.79 -23.48
C THR A 210 27.90 12.31 -24.77
N GLN A 211 27.33 11.32 -25.44
CA GLN A 211 27.89 10.86 -26.71
C GLN A 211 26.78 10.46 -27.65
N ILE A 212 26.94 10.90 -28.89
CA ILE A 212 26.09 10.56 -30.01
C ILE A 212 27.02 10.04 -31.09
N SER A 213 26.97 8.74 -31.35
CA SER A 213 27.83 8.10 -32.36
C SER A 213 27.03 7.83 -33.62
N ASP A 214 27.50 8.29 -34.79
CA ASP A 214 27.90 7.35 -35.86
C ASP A 214 28.68 8.00 -37.02
N GLU A 215 29.50 7.20 -37.71
CA GLU A 215 30.32 7.58 -38.88
C GLU A 215 29.49 7.87 -40.15
N ASN A 216 28.20 7.50 -40.19
CA ASN A 216 27.32 7.64 -41.36
C ASN A 216 25.95 8.31 -41.09
N GLY A 217 25.76 8.97 -39.93
CA GLY A 217 24.56 9.79 -39.69
C GLY A 217 23.25 9.04 -39.34
N PHE A 218 23.32 7.75 -38.98
CA PHE A 218 22.19 7.05 -38.37
C PHE A 218 22.32 7.07 -36.85
N ALA A 219 21.29 7.51 -36.12
CA ALA A 219 21.25 7.55 -34.65
C ALA A 219 21.12 6.14 -34.02
N SER A 220 22.01 5.22 -34.40
CA SER A 220 21.95 3.81 -34.03
C SER A 220 22.34 3.58 -32.55
N SER A 221 23.19 4.44 -31.99
CA SER A 221 23.69 4.35 -30.62
C SER A 221 23.89 5.74 -30.00
N ILE A 222 23.07 6.06 -29.00
CA ILE A 222 23.24 7.27 -28.16
C ILE A 222 23.61 6.81 -26.76
N ILE A 223 24.58 7.49 -26.14
CA ILE A 223 25.05 7.18 -24.80
C ILE A 223 24.81 8.38 -23.91
N ALA A 224 24.12 8.13 -22.80
CA ALA A 224 23.97 9.09 -21.72
C ALA A 224 24.69 8.64 -20.47
N LYS A 225 25.27 9.59 -19.74
CA LYS A 225 25.86 9.36 -18.43
C LYS A 225 24.79 9.47 -17.35
N LYS A 226 24.81 8.51 -16.43
CA LYS A 226 23.96 8.53 -15.24
C LYS A 226 24.42 9.66 -14.32
N ILE A 227 23.48 10.27 -13.63
CA ILE A 227 23.79 11.31 -12.66
C ILE A 227 24.09 10.66 -11.31
N ASP A 228 25.34 10.77 -10.87
CA ASP A 228 25.77 10.30 -9.55
C ASP A 228 25.49 11.38 -8.49
N VAL A 229 24.35 11.24 -7.82
CA VAL A 229 23.87 12.22 -6.84
C VAL A 229 24.77 12.27 -5.59
N GLU A 230 25.41 11.16 -5.21
CA GLU A 230 26.33 11.14 -4.07
C GLU A 230 27.60 11.92 -4.37
N LEU A 231 28.16 11.72 -5.57
CA LEU A 231 29.29 12.51 -6.06
C LEU A 231 28.92 14.00 -6.17
N ILE A 232 27.78 14.32 -6.79
CA ILE A 232 27.36 15.73 -6.97
C ILE A 232 27.18 16.43 -5.64
N ASN A 233 26.48 15.82 -4.68
CA ASN A 233 26.24 16.43 -3.39
C ASN A 233 27.54 16.63 -2.59
N ARG A 234 28.52 15.73 -2.74
CA ARG A 234 29.84 15.89 -2.15
C ARG A 234 30.57 17.10 -2.74
N VAL A 235 30.60 17.22 -4.06
CA VAL A 235 31.30 18.33 -4.74
C VAL A 235 30.60 19.67 -4.51
N LEU A 236 29.28 19.70 -4.43
CA LEU A 236 28.53 20.89 -4.01
C LEU A 236 28.91 21.33 -2.59
N GLU A 237 28.99 20.38 -1.66
CA GLU A 237 29.36 20.65 -0.26
C GLU A 237 30.82 21.10 -0.10
N GLU A 238 31.75 20.53 -0.88
CA GLU A 238 33.15 20.98 -0.98
C GLU A 238 33.27 22.39 -1.58
N ARG A 239 32.37 22.75 -2.51
CA ARG A 239 32.36 24.08 -3.13
C ARG A 239 31.85 25.14 -2.18
N ASP A 240 30.68 24.92 -1.58
CA ASP A 240 30.07 25.76 -0.56
C ASP A 240 28.98 24.95 0.16
N ASN A 241 29.11 24.80 1.48
CA ASN A 241 28.18 24.03 2.31
C ASN A 241 26.76 24.62 2.37
N LYS A 242 26.55 25.84 1.88
CA LYS A 242 25.23 26.48 1.76
C LYS A 242 24.48 26.08 0.49
N LEU A 243 25.13 25.45 -0.49
CA LEU A 243 24.49 25.02 -1.73
C LEU A 243 23.48 23.89 -1.47
N CYS A 244 22.30 24.01 -2.07
CA CYS A 244 21.22 23.02 -1.97
C CYS A 244 21.67 21.62 -2.45
N LYS A 245 21.41 20.58 -1.64
CA LYS A 245 21.64 19.21 -2.09
C LYS A 245 20.60 18.78 -3.13
N VAL A 246 21.06 18.08 -4.15
CA VAL A 246 20.24 17.47 -5.18
C VAL A 246 19.53 16.23 -4.62
N GLN A 247 18.25 16.07 -4.96
CA GLN A 247 17.40 14.99 -4.48
C GLN A 247 17.43 13.79 -5.43
N CYS A 248 17.49 12.60 -4.86
CA CYS A 248 17.44 11.33 -5.60
C CYS A 248 16.27 10.46 -5.14
N ILE A 249 15.64 9.75 -6.08
CA ILE A 249 14.64 8.73 -5.77
C ILE A 249 14.97 7.37 -6.37
N ASP A 250 14.86 6.33 -5.55
CA ASP A 250 15.14 4.95 -5.96
C ASP A 250 13.98 4.34 -6.76
N ASP A 251 12.75 4.47 -6.23
CA ASP A 251 11.55 3.91 -6.83
C ASP A 251 10.76 5.01 -7.53
N THR A 252 11.03 5.18 -8.83
CA THR A 252 10.41 6.23 -9.63
C THR A 252 8.90 6.06 -9.81
N SER A 253 8.33 4.91 -9.41
CA SER A 253 6.87 4.72 -9.41
C SER A 253 6.16 5.56 -8.36
N LYS A 254 6.90 6.17 -7.41
CA LYS A 254 6.38 7.07 -6.36
C LYS A 254 6.18 8.52 -6.81
N ILE A 255 6.60 8.86 -8.03
CA ILE A 255 6.48 10.20 -8.59
C ILE A 255 5.62 10.13 -9.86
N THR A 256 4.80 11.15 -10.09
CA THR A 256 4.03 11.31 -11.35
C THR A 256 3.97 12.78 -11.72
N LEU A 257 3.87 13.04 -13.02
CA LEU A 257 3.60 14.35 -13.58
C LEU A 257 2.12 14.41 -13.96
N GLU A 258 1.35 15.31 -13.35
CA GLU A 258 -0.07 15.46 -13.65
C GLU A 258 -0.31 16.17 -14.98
N LYS A 259 -1.57 16.17 -15.45
CA LYS A 259 -1.92 16.78 -16.74
C LYS A 259 -1.67 18.29 -16.79
N ASP A 260 -1.71 18.95 -15.63
CA ASP A 260 -1.40 20.36 -15.43
C ASP A 260 0.10 20.59 -15.15
N GLY A 261 0.95 19.57 -15.36
CA GLY A 261 2.39 19.69 -15.21
C GLY A 261 2.87 19.74 -13.75
N SER A 262 1.99 19.62 -12.77
CA SER A 262 2.39 19.55 -11.36
C SER A 262 3.07 18.22 -11.02
N LEU A 263 4.11 18.29 -10.18
CA LEU A 263 4.83 17.12 -9.68
C LEU A 263 4.14 16.57 -8.43
N VAL A 264 3.78 15.29 -8.45
CA VAL A 264 3.18 14.61 -7.30
C VAL A 264 4.17 13.60 -6.74
N ASN A 265 4.61 13.83 -5.50
CA ASN A 265 5.34 12.85 -4.70
C ASN A 265 4.38 12.14 -3.74
N TYR A 266 4.07 10.88 -4.04
CA TYR A 266 3.14 10.07 -3.24
C TYR A 266 3.67 9.66 -1.86
N GLU A 267 4.95 9.95 -1.55
CA GLU A 267 5.51 9.80 -0.21
C GLU A 267 5.33 11.04 0.67
N LYS A 268 4.99 12.18 0.06
CA LYS A 268 4.94 13.50 0.71
C LYS A 268 3.69 14.27 0.29
N VAL A 269 2.53 13.66 0.47
CA VAL A 269 1.25 14.31 0.14
C VAL A 269 0.76 15.07 1.37
N ILE A 270 0.53 16.37 1.24
CA ILE A 270 0.05 17.21 2.35
C ILE A 270 -1.48 17.21 2.37
N ILE A 271 -2.08 16.59 3.38
CA ILE A 271 -3.54 16.59 3.62
C ILE A 271 -3.78 17.06 5.05
N ASN A 272 -4.70 18.01 5.26
CA ASN A 272 -4.99 18.61 6.57
C ASN A 272 -3.76 19.23 7.25
N GLY A 273 -2.80 19.73 6.45
CA GLY A 273 -1.54 20.26 6.95
C GLY A 273 -0.59 19.19 7.52
N CYS A 274 -0.77 17.92 7.15
CA CYS A 274 0.08 16.80 7.55
C CYS A 274 0.73 16.17 6.31
N GLU A 275 2.05 15.96 6.32
CA GLU A 275 2.78 15.24 5.29
C GLU A 275 2.59 13.72 5.47
N LEU A 276 1.90 13.11 4.51
CA LEU A 276 1.50 11.71 4.53
C LEU A 276 2.18 10.90 3.42
N ASN A 277 2.66 9.71 3.80
CA ASN A 277 3.19 8.73 2.84
C ASN A 277 2.07 7.81 2.33
N ILE A 278 1.34 8.30 1.33
CA ILE A 278 0.21 7.61 0.69
C ILE A 278 0.65 6.32 0.00
N TRP A 279 1.85 6.31 -0.59
CA TRP A 279 2.39 5.10 -1.23
C TRP A 279 2.54 3.94 -0.23
N ARG A 280 3.08 4.23 0.95
CA ARG A 280 3.21 3.26 2.05
C ARG A 280 1.83 2.85 2.57
N ALA A 281 0.94 3.80 2.79
CA ALA A 281 -0.42 3.54 3.27
C ALA A 281 -1.19 2.60 2.34
N LEU A 282 -1.16 2.81 1.02
CA LEU A 282 -1.80 1.93 0.04
C LEU A 282 -1.22 0.51 0.05
N LYS A 283 0.10 0.36 0.21
CA LYS A 283 0.77 -0.95 0.28
C LYS A 283 0.41 -1.72 1.55
N ARG A 284 0.34 -1.03 2.69
CA ARG A 284 -0.06 -1.59 3.99
C ARG A 284 -1.54 -1.94 4.00
N LEU A 285 -2.42 -1.04 3.54
CA LEU A 285 -3.85 -1.31 3.39
C LEU A 285 -4.11 -2.51 2.49
N LYS A 286 -3.35 -2.70 1.41
CA LYS A 286 -3.47 -3.91 0.56
C LYS A 286 -3.21 -5.22 1.33
N GLN A 287 -2.42 -5.20 2.42
CA GLN A 287 -2.27 -6.37 3.28
C GLN A 287 -3.45 -6.51 4.23
N ASP A 288 -3.84 -5.43 4.91
CA ASP A 288 -4.99 -5.36 5.83
C ASP A 288 -6.30 -5.85 5.18
N LEU A 289 -6.56 -5.44 3.93
CA LEU A 289 -7.75 -5.83 3.16
C LEU A 289 -7.97 -7.35 2.99
N LYS A 290 -6.92 -8.17 3.16
CA LYS A 290 -7.04 -9.63 2.99
C LYS A 290 -7.88 -10.28 4.08
N ASP A 291 -7.92 -9.66 5.26
CA ASP A 291 -8.58 -10.17 6.45
C ASP A 291 -9.95 -9.51 6.68
N ASP A 292 -10.43 -8.70 5.72
CA ASP A 292 -11.74 -8.05 5.77
C ASP A 292 -12.88 -9.07 5.96
N TRP A 293 -13.83 -8.71 6.84
CA TRP A 293 -15.06 -9.48 7.06
C TRP A 293 -16.06 -9.35 5.91
N PHE A 294 -15.92 -8.33 5.07
CA PHE A 294 -16.70 -8.12 3.85
C PHE A 294 -15.76 -7.89 2.67
N GLN A 295 -15.27 -8.97 2.06
CA GLN A 295 -14.32 -8.88 0.96
C GLN A 295 -14.92 -8.16 -0.26
N ASP A 296 -14.19 -7.17 -0.82
CA ASP A 296 -14.58 -6.54 -2.08
C ASP A 296 -14.53 -7.57 -3.22
N PRO A 297 -15.58 -7.69 -4.05
CA PRO A 297 -15.65 -8.72 -5.09
C PRO A 297 -14.46 -8.66 -6.06
N LEU A 298 -13.87 -7.49 -6.29
CA LEU A 298 -12.73 -7.30 -7.20
C LEU A 298 -11.44 -6.89 -6.45
N ASN A 299 -11.35 -7.18 -5.15
CA ASN A 299 -10.20 -6.90 -4.28
C ASN A 299 -9.70 -5.45 -4.34
N PHE A 300 -10.61 -4.49 -4.52
CA PHE A 300 -10.32 -3.05 -4.69
C PHE A 300 -9.29 -2.74 -5.77
N ARG A 301 -9.11 -3.62 -6.78
CA ARG A 301 -8.01 -3.50 -7.76
C ARG A 301 -8.00 -2.16 -8.52
N PHE A 302 -9.17 -1.55 -8.69
CA PHE A 302 -9.33 -0.25 -9.35
C PHE A 302 -9.06 0.95 -8.44
N LEU A 303 -9.25 0.81 -7.12
CA LEU A 303 -9.04 1.89 -6.15
C LEU A 303 -7.63 1.88 -5.54
N LEU A 304 -6.96 0.72 -5.52
CA LEU A 304 -5.59 0.56 -5.02
C LEU A 304 -4.51 1.32 -5.82
N SER A 305 -4.88 1.95 -6.93
CA SER A 305 -3.96 2.79 -7.70
C SER A 305 -3.73 4.12 -6.99
N LYS A 306 -2.45 4.47 -6.79
CA LYS A 306 -2.03 5.77 -6.25
C LYS A 306 -2.68 6.96 -6.97
N LYS A 307 -2.78 6.88 -8.31
CA LYS A 307 -3.39 7.94 -9.12
C LYS A 307 -4.88 8.06 -8.82
N THR A 308 -5.57 6.92 -8.69
CA THR A 308 -7.01 6.89 -8.39
C THR A 308 -7.30 7.46 -6.99
N PHE A 309 -6.44 7.20 -6.02
CA PHE A 309 -6.49 7.86 -4.72
C PHE A 309 -6.26 9.37 -4.86
N TYR A 310 -5.17 9.78 -5.52
CA TYR A 310 -4.82 11.19 -5.69
C TYR A 310 -5.93 11.99 -6.37
N ASP A 311 -6.52 11.46 -7.44
CA ASP A 311 -7.64 12.09 -8.14
C ASP A 311 -8.83 12.43 -7.22
N ARG A 312 -9.05 11.64 -6.17
CA ARG A 312 -10.12 11.85 -5.18
C ARG A 312 -9.73 12.85 -4.09
N VAL A 313 -8.45 12.90 -3.73
CA VAL A 313 -7.99 13.77 -2.64
C VAL A 313 -7.35 15.08 -3.11
N LYS A 314 -7.05 15.25 -4.40
CA LYS A 314 -6.31 16.41 -4.92
C LYS A 314 -6.92 17.76 -4.58
N ASN A 315 -8.24 17.81 -4.39
CA ASN A 315 -8.92 19.03 -3.99
C ASN A 315 -8.63 19.44 -2.54
N TYR A 316 -8.21 18.51 -1.68
CA TYR A 316 -7.83 18.75 -0.29
C TYR A 316 -6.31 18.94 -0.10
N ILE A 317 -5.50 18.68 -1.14
CA ILE A 317 -4.04 18.79 -1.05
C ILE A 317 -3.63 20.25 -0.96
N GLY A 318 -2.95 20.63 0.12
CA GLY A 318 -2.41 21.98 0.32
C GLY A 318 -3.46 23.09 0.43
N LYS A 319 -4.75 22.76 0.60
CA LYS A 319 -5.85 23.74 0.67
C LYS A 319 -6.41 23.91 2.09
N LEU A 320 -7.19 24.98 2.26
CA LEU A 320 -7.96 25.31 3.48
C LEU A 320 -9.10 24.32 3.74
N ASP A 321 -9.69 23.72 2.69
CA ASP A 321 -10.70 22.68 2.82
C ASP A 321 -10.07 21.40 3.36
N VAL A 322 -10.33 21.13 4.63
CA VAL A 322 -9.89 19.95 5.36
C VAL A 322 -10.63 18.73 4.82
N TYR A 323 -9.91 17.63 4.53
CA TYR A 323 -10.51 16.34 4.18
C TYR A 323 -11.54 15.95 5.24
N GLN A 324 -12.75 15.62 4.77
CA GLN A 324 -13.82 15.04 5.57
C GLN A 324 -14.27 13.73 4.93
N PRO A 325 -14.69 12.73 5.73
CA PRO A 325 -15.24 11.49 5.19
C PRO A 325 -16.37 11.74 4.22
N THR A 326 -16.27 11.14 3.04
CA THR A 326 -17.20 11.38 1.93
C THR A 326 -18.50 10.56 2.04
N ALA A 327 -18.53 9.56 2.91
CA ALA A 327 -19.66 8.66 3.10
C ALA A 327 -19.83 8.27 4.57
N VAL A 328 -21.07 7.99 4.96
CA VAL A 328 -21.39 7.47 6.29
C VAL A 328 -21.00 5.99 6.37
N ALA A 329 -20.32 5.61 7.45
CA ALA A 329 -19.97 4.22 7.72
C ALA A 329 -21.21 3.33 7.86
N LYS A 330 -21.11 2.07 7.44
CA LYS A 330 -22.18 1.08 7.57
C LYS A 330 -21.83 0.06 8.63
N HIS A 331 -22.76 -0.15 9.55
CA HIS A 331 -22.59 -1.03 10.70
C HIS A 331 -23.14 -2.41 10.35
N PHE A 332 -22.40 -3.45 10.71
CA PHE A 332 -22.74 -4.86 10.47
C PHE A 332 -22.44 -5.70 11.70
N THR A 333 -22.94 -6.94 11.72
CA THR A 333 -22.53 -7.94 12.72
C THR A 333 -21.74 -9.08 12.10
N VAL A 334 -20.80 -9.60 12.89
CA VAL A 334 -19.93 -10.72 12.54
C VAL A 334 -20.01 -11.77 13.66
N PRO A 335 -20.11 -13.07 13.34
CA PRO A 335 -20.23 -14.11 14.36
C PRO A 335 -18.93 -14.27 15.15
N LYS A 336 -19.04 -14.44 16.48
CA LYS A 336 -17.97 -14.87 17.38
C LYS A 336 -18.08 -16.36 17.67
N SER A 337 -16.98 -16.97 18.13
CA SER A 337 -17.02 -18.32 18.69
C SER A 337 -18.00 -18.36 19.87
N GLY A 338 -18.95 -19.30 19.83
CA GLY A 338 -20.05 -19.34 20.81
C GLY A 338 -21.33 -18.61 20.36
N PHE A 339 -21.47 -18.28 19.07
CA PHE A 339 -22.70 -17.78 18.44
C PHE A 339 -23.13 -16.35 18.81
N SER A 340 -22.40 -15.67 19.70
CA SER A 340 -22.57 -14.23 19.92
C SER A 340 -22.06 -13.41 18.72
N THR A 341 -22.29 -12.10 18.72
CA THR A 341 -21.92 -11.20 17.63
C THR A 341 -20.80 -10.24 18.02
N ARG A 342 -20.15 -9.68 16.99
CA ARG A 342 -19.24 -8.55 17.04
C ARG A 342 -19.76 -7.46 16.09
N PRO A 343 -19.95 -6.21 16.53
CA PRO A 343 -20.22 -5.12 15.62
C PRO A 343 -18.96 -4.76 14.83
N THR A 344 -19.16 -4.39 13.57
CA THR A 344 -18.11 -3.87 12.70
C THR A 344 -18.64 -2.74 11.85
N ILE A 345 -17.72 -1.96 11.27
CA ILE A 345 -18.05 -0.91 10.33
C ILE A 345 -17.30 -1.06 9.01
N GLU A 346 -18.01 -0.85 7.92
CA GLU A 346 -17.41 -0.64 6.60
C GLU A 346 -17.45 0.85 6.24
N THR A 347 -16.27 1.35 5.89
CA THR A 347 -16.02 2.76 5.54
C THR A 347 -15.60 2.86 4.08
N SER A 348 -15.46 4.09 3.56
CA SER A 348 -14.96 4.27 2.21
C SER A 348 -13.49 3.80 2.10
N PHE A 349 -13.08 3.38 0.90
CA PHE A 349 -11.68 3.00 0.66
C PHE A 349 -10.72 4.17 0.90
N ILE A 350 -11.11 5.41 0.59
CA ILE A 350 -10.27 6.60 0.74
C ILE A 350 -10.07 6.94 2.21
N ASP A 351 -11.13 6.86 3.00
CA ASP A 351 -11.07 6.98 4.47
C ASP A 351 -10.08 5.97 5.06
N ARG A 352 -10.10 4.72 4.60
CA ARG A 352 -9.16 3.68 5.07
C ARG A 352 -7.71 4.01 4.73
N VAL A 353 -7.43 4.55 3.54
CA VAL A 353 -6.06 4.95 3.15
C VAL A 353 -5.57 6.11 4.01
N ILE A 354 -6.42 7.12 4.23
CA ILE A 354 -6.06 8.29 5.05
C ILE A 354 -5.87 7.90 6.51
N TYR A 355 -6.78 7.11 7.07
CA TYR A 355 -6.66 6.58 8.44
C TYR A 355 -5.40 5.74 8.62
N GLN A 356 -5.07 4.87 7.65
CA GLN A 356 -3.82 4.12 7.65
C GLN A 356 -2.59 5.05 7.59
N ALA A 357 -2.62 6.11 6.77
CA ALA A 357 -1.51 7.05 6.65
C ALA A 357 -1.27 7.86 7.94
N TYR A 358 -2.35 8.23 8.63
CA TYR A 358 -2.29 8.88 9.94
C TYR A 358 -1.72 7.95 11.02
N ALA A 359 -2.24 6.72 11.13
CA ALA A 359 -1.75 5.74 12.08
C ALA A 359 -0.30 5.34 11.81
N ASP A 360 0.11 5.26 10.54
CA ASP A 360 1.50 5.02 10.13
C ASP A 360 2.46 6.05 10.72
N LYS A 361 2.09 7.34 10.69
CA LYS A 361 2.91 8.44 11.20
C LYS A 361 2.98 8.40 12.73
N LEU A 362 1.85 8.16 13.40
CA LEU A 362 1.83 8.00 14.85
C LEU A 362 2.66 6.79 15.29
N ALA A 363 2.57 5.65 14.59
CA ALA A 363 3.33 4.45 14.92
C ALA A 363 4.85 4.65 14.79
N GLU A 364 5.28 5.35 13.74
CA GLU A 364 6.67 5.70 13.54
C GLU A 364 7.24 6.56 14.68
N LYS A 365 6.40 7.37 15.32
CA LYS A 365 6.79 8.34 16.35
C LYS A 365 6.50 7.91 17.79
N LEU A 366 5.57 6.99 18.02
CA LEU A 366 5.09 6.67 19.38
C LEU A 366 5.25 5.20 19.79
N ASP A 367 5.58 4.26 18.89
CA ASP A 367 5.71 2.83 19.27
C ASP A 367 6.76 2.59 20.36
N PHE A 368 7.80 3.42 20.42
CA PHE A 368 8.88 3.28 21.41
C PHE A 368 8.39 3.45 22.86
N ILE A 369 7.25 4.11 23.07
CA ILE A 369 6.64 4.32 24.40
C ILE A 369 6.09 3.01 24.94
N LEU A 370 5.67 2.08 24.07
CA LEU A 370 5.13 0.79 24.47
C LEU A 370 6.22 -0.08 25.11
N HIS A 371 5.94 -0.56 26.32
CA HIS A 371 6.86 -1.40 27.08
C HIS A 371 7.27 -2.68 26.30
N ARG A 372 8.46 -3.21 26.56
CA ARG A 372 8.99 -4.41 25.88
C ARG A 372 8.18 -5.69 26.13
N GLN A 373 7.31 -5.69 27.15
CA GLN A 373 6.40 -6.79 27.48
C GLN A 373 5.08 -6.76 26.70
N ILE A 374 4.93 -5.79 25.78
CA ILE A 374 3.80 -5.68 24.86
C ILE A 374 4.25 -6.19 23.49
N TYR A 375 3.66 -7.29 23.04
CA TYR A 375 4.16 -8.04 21.88
C TYR A 375 3.38 -7.78 20.58
N SER A 376 2.08 -7.55 20.69
CA SER A 376 1.17 -7.44 19.55
C SER A 376 1.25 -6.07 18.87
N PHE A 377 1.08 -6.02 17.55
CA PHE A 377 0.97 -4.79 16.74
C PHE A 377 2.08 -3.76 17.05
N ARG A 378 3.31 -4.26 17.21
CA ARG A 378 4.54 -3.46 17.38
C ARG A 378 5.09 -3.04 16.04
N TYR A 379 5.39 -1.75 15.91
CA TYR A 379 5.83 -1.12 14.66
C TYR A 379 7.07 -1.79 14.08
N ASN A 380 7.03 -2.12 12.79
CA ASN A 380 8.14 -2.71 12.07
C ASN A 380 8.98 -1.65 11.36
N SER A 381 10.15 -1.34 11.90
CA SER A 381 11.18 -0.51 11.26
C SER A 381 12.15 -1.32 10.37
N GLY A 382 12.03 -2.65 10.35
CA GLY A 382 12.95 -3.56 9.67
C GLY A 382 12.66 -3.82 8.19
N ARG A 383 13.21 -4.92 7.67
CA ARG A 383 12.99 -5.36 6.28
C ARG A 383 11.50 -5.59 6.04
N ASN A 384 10.98 -5.07 4.91
CA ASN A 384 9.56 -5.09 4.52
C ASN A 384 8.62 -4.10 5.25
N SER A 385 9.14 -3.15 6.03
CA SER A 385 8.35 -2.09 6.70
C SER A 385 7.42 -1.30 5.75
N VAL A 386 7.80 -1.18 4.48
CA VAL A 386 6.97 -0.55 3.43
C VAL A 386 5.65 -1.31 3.20
N LYS A 387 5.63 -2.63 3.39
CA LYS A 387 4.47 -3.50 3.11
C LYS A 387 3.72 -3.90 4.36
N TYR A 388 4.41 -4.12 5.47
CA TYR A 388 3.81 -4.55 6.73
C TYR A 388 4.08 -3.50 7.81
N MET A 389 3.00 -2.99 8.41
CA MET A 389 3.08 -1.98 9.48
C MET A 389 3.74 -2.55 10.74
N TYR A 390 3.45 -3.82 11.06
CA TYR A 390 3.88 -4.47 12.29
C TYR A 390 4.83 -5.64 12.05
N HIS A 391 5.51 -6.05 13.11
CA HIS A 391 6.18 -7.34 13.14
C HIS A 391 5.17 -8.48 12.95
N TYR A 392 5.64 -9.63 12.43
CA TYR A 392 4.75 -10.77 12.18
C TYR A 392 4.06 -11.23 13.46
N SER A 393 2.72 -11.19 13.44
CA SER A 393 1.86 -11.46 14.60
C SER A 393 2.13 -12.82 15.24
N ILE A 394 2.30 -13.87 14.44
CA ILE A 394 2.59 -15.23 14.92
C ILE A 394 3.91 -15.29 15.68
N GLU A 395 4.96 -14.62 15.19
CA GLU A 395 6.27 -14.61 15.87
C GLU A 395 6.19 -13.86 17.20
N GLN A 396 5.47 -12.74 17.23
CA GLN A 396 5.24 -11.97 18.45
C GLN A 396 4.39 -12.73 19.47
N TRP A 397 3.35 -13.44 19.02
CA TRP A 397 2.54 -14.30 19.87
C TRP A 397 3.36 -15.45 20.47
N LYS A 398 4.26 -16.05 19.68
CA LYS A 398 5.20 -17.07 20.20
C LYS A 398 6.13 -16.50 21.27
N LYS A 399 6.65 -15.28 21.08
CA LYS A 399 7.48 -14.60 22.09
C LYS A 399 6.68 -14.35 23.37
N TYR A 400 5.45 -13.86 23.25
CA TYR A 400 4.53 -13.67 24.38
C TYR A 400 4.32 -14.96 25.18
N VAL A 401 3.96 -16.06 24.50
CA VAL A 401 3.78 -17.38 25.13
C VAL A 401 5.08 -17.89 25.76
N PHE A 402 6.19 -17.81 25.03
CA PHE A 402 7.50 -18.28 25.51
C PHE A 402 7.93 -17.54 26.78
N GLN A 403 7.79 -16.22 26.79
CA GLN A 403 8.20 -15.39 27.94
C GLN A 403 7.35 -15.67 29.16
N THR A 404 6.03 -15.80 29.02
CA THR A 404 5.17 -16.24 30.15
C THR A 404 5.60 -17.62 30.67
N LYS A 405 5.80 -18.59 29.76
CA LYS A 405 6.17 -19.96 30.14
C LYS A 405 7.55 -20.04 30.81
N PHE A 406 8.49 -19.21 30.37
CA PHE A 406 9.84 -19.18 30.95
C PHE A 406 9.83 -18.74 32.43
N VAL A 407 8.94 -17.79 32.78
CA VAL A 407 8.81 -17.30 34.16
C VAL A 407 7.92 -18.20 35.01
N LEU A 408 6.86 -18.79 34.44
CA LEU A 408 5.95 -19.71 35.14
C LEU A 408 6.68 -21.02 35.50
N ASN A 409 6.95 -21.20 36.78
CA ASN A 409 7.65 -22.37 37.32
C ASN A 409 7.29 -22.57 38.80
N GLU A 410 7.93 -23.51 39.48
CA GLU A 410 7.64 -23.83 40.89
C GLU A 410 7.84 -22.65 41.85
N LYS A 411 8.74 -21.70 41.53
CA LYS A 411 8.97 -20.49 42.32
C LYS A 411 7.90 -19.42 42.07
N TYR A 412 7.43 -19.29 40.83
CA TYR A 412 6.34 -18.39 40.47
C TYR A 412 5.19 -19.19 39.85
N PRO A 413 4.41 -19.93 40.65
CA PRO A 413 3.51 -20.94 40.13
C PRO A 413 2.15 -20.38 39.70
N TYR A 414 1.78 -19.16 40.08
CA TYR A 414 0.44 -18.64 39.81
C TYR A 414 0.40 -17.85 38.50
N LEU A 415 -0.43 -18.29 37.56
CA LEU A 415 -0.71 -17.58 36.31
C LEU A 415 -2.10 -16.94 36.37
N VAL A 416 -2.14 -15.61 36.30
CA VAL A 416 -3.35 -14.87 35.97
C VAL A 416 -3.49 -14.80 34.46
N VAL A 417 -4.64 -15.24 33.95
CA VAL A 417 -5.07 -15.00 32.57
C VAL A 417 -6.27 -14.07 32.63
N ALA A 418 -6.22 -12.96 31.91
CA ALA A 418 -7.28 -11.96 31.88
C ALA A 418 -7.58 -11.49 30.45
N ASP A 419 -8.83 -11.12 30.20
CA ASP A 419 -9.37 -10.62 28.92
C ASP A 419 -10.21 -9.38 29.20
N ILE A 420 -10.24 -8.42 28.27
CA ILE A 420 -11.03 -7.19 28.40
C ILE A 420 -12.37 -7.36 27.66
N THR A 421 -13.47 -7.04 28.33
CA THR A 421 -14.81 -7.20 27.76
C THR A 421 -15.04 -6.24 26.58
N ASN A 422 -15.34 -6.81 25.39
CA ASN A 422 -15.66 -6.07 24.15
C ASN A 422 -14.73 -4.87 23.91
N PHE A 423 -13.42 -5.09 24.08
CA PHE A 423 -12.42 -4.02 24.18
C PHE A 423 -12.58 -2.89 23.17
N PHE A 424 -12.53 -3.19 21.86
CA PHE A 424 -12.60 -2.17 20.81
C PHE A 424 -13.91 -1.37 20.82
N GLU A 425 -15.03 -1.96 21.25
CA GLU A 425 -16.35 -1.30 21.32
C GLU A 425 -16.43 -0.35 22.52
N ASN A 426 -15.66 -0.64 23.57
CA ASN A 426 -15.66 0.11 24.83
C ASN A 426 -14.53 1.15 24.93
N ILE A 427 -13.69 1.31 23.91
CA ILE A 427 -12.70 2.39 23.87
C ILE A 427 -13.46 3.71 23.80
N ASN A 428 -13.32 4.54 24.83
CA ASN A 428 -13.86 5.90 24.81
C ASN A 428 -12.97 6.77 23.90
N THR A 429 -13.56 7.29 22.82
CA THR A 429 -12.84 8.03 21.78
C THR A 429 -12.23 9.32 22.32
N LYS A 430 -12.93 10.02 23.22
CA LYS A 430 -12.41 11.25 23.83
C LYS A 430 -11.18 10.95 24.69
N LEU A 431 -11.28 9.99 25.60
CA LEU A 431 -10.15 9.57 26.44
C LEU A 431 -8.97 9.07 25.61
N LEU A 432 -9.23 8.37 24.50
CA LEU A 432 -8.20 7.96 23.55
C LEU A 432 -7.46 9.18 22.98
N LEU A 433 -8.19 10.14 22.41
CA LEU A 433 -7.59 11.31 21.78
C LEU A 433 -6.83 12.16 22.80
N ASP A 434 -7.43 12.44 23.96
CA ASP A 434 -6.79 13.21 25.04
C ASP A 434 -5.48 12.55 25.50
N TYR A 435 -5.45 11.22 25.62
CA TYR A 435 -4.24 10.48 25.99
C TYR A 435 -3.19 10.47 24.87
N LEU A 436 -3.60 10.37 23.60
CA LEU A 436 -2.65 10.48 22.49
C LEU A 436 -2.01 11.87 22.44
N GLU A 437 -2.78 12.94 22.69
CA GLU A 437 -2.26 14.30 22.77
C GLU A 437 -1.24 14.44 23.91
N SER A 438 -1.53 13.89 25.09
CA SER A 438 -0.57 13.92 26.21
C SER A 438 0.73 13.19 25.86
N LEU A 439 0.65 12.00 25.23
CA LEU A 439 1.85 11.28 24.78
C LEU A 439 2.67 12.09 23.78
N VAL A 440 2.03 12.80 22.85
CA VAL A 440 2.72 13.66 21.89
C VAL A 440 3.41 14.84 22.59
N HIS A 441 2.78 15.45 23.59
CA HIS A 441 3.38 16.53 24.37
C HIS A 441 4.57 16.06 25.20
N ASP A 442 4.49 14.87 25.79
CA ASP A 442 5.50 14.34 26.71
C ASP A 442 6.73 13.78 25.99
N TYR A 443 6.54 13.14 24.83
CA TYR A 443 7.57 12.30 24.21
C TYR A 443 8.06 12.76 22.83
N VAL A 444 7.40 13.71 22.18
CA VAL A 444 7.74 14.14 20.81
C VAL A 444 8.42 15.51 20.80
N ILE A 445 9.40 15.67 19.92
CA ILE A 445 10.11 16.95 19.74
C ILE A 445 9.16 18.06 19.26
N LYS A 446 9.37 19.28 19.78
CA LYS A 446 8.50 20.44 19.54
C LYS A 446 8.22 20.75 18.07
N SER A 447 9.19 20.52 17.18
CA SER A 447 9.05 20.78 15.74
C SER A 447 8.04 19.86 15.05
N GLU A 448 7.76 18.67 15.60
CA GLU A 448 6.85 17.67 15.04
C GLU A 448 5.49 17.63 15.76
N THR A 449 5.43 18.09 17.02
CA THR A 449 4.22 18.13 17.87
C THR A 449 3.00 18.69 17.13
N GLY A 450 3.15 19.85 16.48
CA GLY A 450 2.01 20.50 15.80
C GLY A 450 1.44 19.67 14.65
N GLU A 451 2.28 18.93 13.92
CA GLU A 451 1.81 18.01 12.87
C GLU A 451 1.06 16.82 13.47
N LEU A 452 1.59 16.19 14.52
CA LEU A 452 0.97 15.02 15.14
C LEU A 452 -0.36 15.34 15.83
N LEU A 453 -0.49 16.52 16.45
CA LEU A 453 -1.78 16.97 17.02
C LEU A 453 -2.85 17.15 15.93
N ARG A 454 -2.48 17.70 14.76
CA ARG A 454 -3.40 17.76 13.61
C ARG A 454 -3.81 16.38 13.11
N ILE A 455 -2.90 15.41 13.16
CA ILE A 455 -3.19 14.00 12.86
C ILE A 455 -4.20 13.42 13.86
N ILE A 456 -3.98 13.60 15.16
CA ILE A 456 -4.88 13.11 16.21
C ILE A 456 -6.28 13.71 16.05
N ASN A 457 -6.39 15.03 15.86
CA ASN A 457 -7.66 15.70 15.58
C ASN A 457 -8.32 15.15 14.29
N SER A 458 -7.55 14.91 13.24
CA SER A 458 -8.08 14.34 11.99
C SER A 458 -8.61 12.92 12.20
N ILE A 459 -7.90 12.07 12.94
CA ILE A 459 -8.38 10.74 13.36
C ILE A 459 -9.68 10.87 14.15
N GLY A 460 -9.75 11.78 15.11
CA GLY A 460 -10.96 12.02 15.92
C GLY A 460 -12.17 12.38 15.07
N LYS A 461 -11.99 13.24 14.06
CA LYS A 461 -13.06 13.58 13.10
C LYS A 461 -13.51 12.38 12.28
N LEU A 462 -12.59 11.52 11.83
CA LEU A 462 -12.93 10.29 11.11
C LEU A 462 -13.79 9.36 11.99
N ILE A 463 -13.32 9.06 13.22
CA ILE A 463 -14.01 8.16 14.15
C ILE A 463 -15.39 8.70 14.51
N THR A 464 -15.48 9.99 14.86
CA THR A 464 -16.76 10.65 15.19
C THR A 464 -17.77 10.50 14.05
N LYS A 465 -17.32 10.71 12.80
CA LYS A 465 -18.18 10.59 11.63
C LYS A 465 -18.63 9.14 11.37
N TRP A 466 -17.76 8.15 11.60
CA TRP A 466 -18.12 6.75 11.45
C TRP A 466 -19.10 6.26 12.53
N ASN A 467 -18.99 6.83 13.74
CA ASN A 467 -19.84 6.50 14.88
C ASN A 467 -21.15 7.32 14.94
N GLU A 468 -21.41 8.26 14.02
CA GLU A 468 -22.57 9.18 14.09
C GLU A 468 -23.92 8.44 14.22
N LYS A 469 -24.02 7.22 13.65
CA LYS A 469 -25.24 6.40 13.64
C LYS A 469 -25.28 5.35 14.76
N GLN A 470 -24.25 5.28 15.60
CA GLN A 470 -24.27 4.40 16.77
C GLN A 470 -25.09 5.04 17.89
N VAL A 471 -25.72 4.19 18.71
CA VAL A 471 -26.47 4.65 19.89
C VAL A 471 -25.55 5.40 20.87
N ASN A 472 -24.28 5.02 20.93
CA ASN A 472 -23.28 5.69 21.75
C ASN A 472 -22.07 6.10 20.90
N SER A 473 -22.16 7.28 20.27
CA SER A 473 -21.17 7.75 19.30
C SER A 473 -19.79 8.06 19.89
N GLU A 474 -19.69 8.16 21.22
CA GLU A 474 -18.43 8.46 21.92
C GLU A 474 -17.52 7.23 22.09
N PHE A 475 -18.03 6.03 21.85
CA PHE A 475 -17.31 4.78 22.11
C PHE A 475 -17.10 4.01 20.80
N GLY A 476 -16.01 3.27 20.75
CA GLY A 476 -15.72 2.37 19.67
C GLY A 476 -14.77 2.93 18.62
N ILE A 477 -13.82 2.11 18.20
CA ILE A 477 -13.01 2.35 17.00
C ILE A 477 -13.17 1.18 16.02
N PRO A 478 -12.93 1.36 14.70
CA PRO A 478 -13.12 0.29 13.72
C PRO A 478 -12.35 -0.99 14.09
N GLN A 479 -13.05 -2.12 14.20
CA GLN A 479 -12.42 -3.41 14.48
C GLN A 479 -11.78 -4.00 13.22
N ASN A 480 -10.80 -4.90 13.41
CA ASN A 480 -10.11 -5.60 12.31
C ASN A 480 -9.49 -4.64 11.29
N ARG A 481 -8.79 -3.62 11.82
CA ARG A 481 -7.99 -2.65 11.06
C ARG A 481 -6.64 -2.52 11.75
N ASP A 482 -5.57 -2.73 10.99
CA ASP A 482 -4.20 -2.54 11.47
C ASP A 482 -4.04 -1.16 12.16
N ALA A 483 -4.54 -0.08 11.56
CA ALA A 483 -4.49 1.27 12.12
C ALA A 483 -5.13 1.37 13.53
N SER A 484 -6.35 0.86 13.70
CA SER A 484 -7.06 0.87 14.99
C SER A 484 -6.34 0.04 16.06
N SER A 485 -5.74 -1.07 15.65
CA SER A 485 -4.99 -1.94 16.54
C SER A 485 -3.82 -1.22 17.22
N PHE A 486 -3.09 -0.36 16.52
CA PHE A 486 -2.03 0.43 17.15
C PHE A 486 -2.57 1.51 18.10
N LEU A 487 -3.64 2.22 17.72
CA LEU A 487 -4.27 3.20 18.62
C LEU A 487 -4.78 2.54 19.90
N ALA A 488 -5.34 1.34 19.81
CA ALA A 488 -5.79 0.56 20.95
C ALA A 488 -4.63 0.15 21.87
N ASN A 489 -3.48 -0.21 21.31
CA ASN A 489 -2.27 -0.47 22.08
C ASN A 489 -1.78 0.75 22.83
N LEU A 490 -1.78 1.93 22.19
CA LEU A 490 -1.44 3.18 22.85
C LEU A 490 -2.43 3.48 23.97
N TYR A 491 -3.73 3.27 23.76
CA TYR A 491 -4.74 3.46 24.82
C TYR A 491 -4.44 2.63 26.08
N LEU A 492 -4.10 1.35 25.90
CA LEU A 492 -3.75 0.45 27.01
C LEU A 492 -2.38 0.72 27.62
N ASN A 493 -1.52 1.54 26.99
CA ASN A 493 -0.22 1.90 27.55
C ASN A 493 -0.36 2.53 28.95
N LYS A 494 -1.40 3.33 29.20
CA LYS A 494 -1.67 3.88 30.53
C LYS A 494 -1.79 2.78 31.59
N ILE A 495 -2.49 1.70 31.25
CA ILE A 495 -2.69 0.54 32.14
C ILE A 495 -1.39 -0.22 32.32
N ASP A 496 -0.63 -0.42 31.24
CA ASP A 496 0.66 -1.12 31.30
C ASP A 496 1.63 -0.41 32.25
N GLN A 497 1.70 0.91 32.18
CA GLN A 497 2.56 1.72 33.06
C GLN A 497 2.16 1.59 34.52
N ILE A 498 0.85 1.66 34.82
CA ILE A 498 0.31 1.48 36.19
C ILE A 498 0.66 0.08 36.71
N MET A 499 0.41 -0.97 35.92
CA MET A 499 0.64 -2.34 36.34
C MET A 499 2.12 -2.63 36.60
N ILE A 500 3.01 -2.18 35.70
CA ILE A 500 4.44 -2.50 35.78
C ILE A 500 5.16 -1.63 36.82
N TYR A 501 4.91 -0.31 36.82
CA TYR A 501 5.71 0.64 37.60
C TYR A 501 5.04 1.07 38.90
N SER A 502 3.72 1.31 38.91
CA SER A 502 3.01 1.76 40.11
C SER A 502 2.63 0.59 41.03
N ASN A 503 2.18 -0.52 40.46
CA ASN A 503 1.74 -1.71 41.19
C ASN A 503 2.81 -2.81 41.26
N CYS A 504 3.98 -2.60 40.64
CA CYS A 504 5.15 -3.48 40.70
C CYS A 504 4.93 -4.92 40.16
N HIS A 505 3.98 -5.14 39.25
CA HIS A 505 3.75 -6.45 38.61
C HIS A 505 4.79 -6.70 37.50
N GLN A 506 6.01 -7.05 37.89
CA GLN A 506 7.17 -7.18 36.98
C GLN A 506 7.00 -8.24 35.88
N HIS A 507 6.15 -9.25 36.10
CA HIS A 507 5.86 -10.33 35.15
C HIS A 507 4.51 -10.16 34.45
N TYR A 508 4.13 -8.91 34.18
CA TYR A 508 3.01 -8.54 33.34
C TYR A 508 3.38 -8.64 31.85
N TYR A 509 2.55 -9.32 31.06
CA TYR A 509 2.73 -9.47 29.63
C TYR A 509 1.40 -9.28 28.90
N ARG A 510 1.43 -8.59 27.75
CA ARG A 510 0.20 -8.30 26.99
C ARG A 510 0.33 -8.60 25.50
N TYR A 511 -0.72 -9.21 24.96
CA TYR A 511 -0.96 -9.37 23.53
C TYR A 511 -2.36 -8.82 23.22
N MET A 512 -2.45 -7.56 22.82
CA MET A 512 -3.68 -6.78 22.72
C MET A 512 -4.48 -6.75 24.03
N ASP A 513 -5.67 -7.31 24.03
CA ASP A 513 -6.57 -7.42 25.18
C ASP A 513 -6.30 -8.68 26.01
N ASP A 514 -5.49 -9.63 25.51
CA ASP A 514 -5.03 -10.79 26.27
C ASP A 514 -3.89 -10.39 27.23
N ILE A 515 -4.16 -10.48 28.53
CA ILE A 515 -3.23 -10.11 29.60
C ILE A 515 -2.83 -11.35 30.39
N ARG A 516 -1.53 -11.47 30.69
CA ARG A 516 -0.97 -12.51 31.56
C ARG A 516 -0.10 -11.89 32.63
N ILE A 517 -0.25 -12.38 33.86
CA ILE A 517 0.57 -11.95 35.01
C ILE A 517 1.01 -13.21 35.74
N VAL A 518 2.31 -13.35 35.97
CA VAL A 518 2.88 -14.47 36.73
C VAL A 518 3.24 -13.99 38.13
N CYS A 519 2.80 -14.71 39.15
CA CYS A 519 2.91 -14.32 40.55
C CYS A 519 3.53 -15.43 41.41
N GLU A 520 4.16 -15.06 42.52
CA GLU A 520 4.78 -15.97 43.49
C GLU A 520 3.72 -16.61 44.40
N THR A 521 2.68 -15.86 44.76
CA THR A 521 1.62 -16.34 45.66
C THR A 521 0.21 -16.15 45.09
N LYS A 522 -0.74 -16.97 45.54
CA LYS A 522 -2.16 -16.81 45.19
C LYS A 522 -2.70 -15.45 45.62
N ALA A 523 -2.26 -14.94 46.76
CA ALA A 523 -2.64 -13.63 47.26
C ALA A 523 -2.18 -12.51 46.32
N GLU A 524 -0.94 -12.59 45.81
CA GLU A 524 -0.42 -11.68 44.79
C GLU A 524 -1.20 -11.78 43.49
N ALA A 525 -1.58 -12.99 43.04
CA ALA A 525 -2.41 -13.17 41.85
C ALA A 525 -3.81 -12.52 42.00
N ILE A 526 -4.44 -12.66 43.16
CA ILE A 526 -5.72 -11.99 43.48
C ILE A 526 -5.53 -10.46 43.49
N LYS A 527 -4.44 -9.98 44.10
CA LYS A 527 -4.07 -8.57 44.14
C LYS A 527 -3.85 -8.02 42.72
N ALA A 528 -3.19 -8.77 41.84
CA ALA A 528 -2.95 -8.41 40.45
C ALA A 528 -4.26 -8.24 39.66
N ILE A 529 -5.25 -9.13 39.85
CA ILE A 529 -6.58 -8.99 39.25
C ILE A 529 -7.29 -7.74 39.78
N TYR A 530 -7.22 -7.49 41.09
CA TYR A 530 -7.81 -6.30 41.70
C TYR A 530 -7.18 -5.02 41.14
N ASP A 531 -5.86 -4.93 41.14
CA ASP A 531 -5.10 -3.78 40.64
C ASP A 531 -5.39 -3.54 39.15
N LEU A 532 -5.42 -4.60 38.34
CA LEU A 532 -5.78 -4.53 36.93
C LEU A 532 -7.22 -4.04 36.74
N SER A 533 -8.16 -4.52 37.54
CA SER A 533 -9.55 -4.05 37.50
C SER A 533 -9.69 -2.59 37.88
N VAL A 534 -8.92 -2.09 38.86
CA VAL A 534 -8.94 -0.68 39.26
C VAL A 534 -8.34 0.17 38.15
N ALA A 535 -7.18 -0.22 37.61
CA ALA A 535 -6.53 0.51 36.52
C ALA A 535 -7.44 0.60 35.28
N LEU A 536 -8.06 -0.50 34.86
CA LEU A 536 -8.96 -0.52 33.69
C LEU A 536 -10.15 0.43 33.84
N ARG A 537 -10.69 0.61 35.06
CA ARG A 537 -11.79 1.54 35.32
C ARG A 537 -11.43 2.99 35.04
N GLU A 538 -10.14 3.38 35.14
CA GLU A 538 -9.71 4.73 34.76
C GLU A 538 -9.90 5.03 33.26
N LEU A 539 -9.99 3.99 32.43
CA LEU A 539 -10.27 4.09 31.00
C LEU A 539 -11.72 3.68 30.66
N GLY A 540 -12.57 3.47 31.67
CA GLY A 540 -13.94 2.98 31.46
C GLY A 540 -14.02 1.53 30.95
N LEU A 541 -12.93 0.76 31.09
CA LEU A 541 -12.84 -0.63 30.65
C LEU A 541 -13.15 -1.60 31.80
N ASN A 542 -13.57 -2.81 31.46
CA ASN A 542 -13.89 -3.86 32.43
C ASN A 542 -13.27 -5.19 32.04
N LEU A 543 -12.82 -5.95 33.04
CA LEU A 543 -12.40 -7.34 32.85
C LEU A 543 -13.57 -8.23 32.45
N ASN A 544 -13.29 -9.23 31.63
CA ASN A 544 -14.21 -10.30 31.33
C ASN A 544 -14.13 -11.36 32.43
N SER A 545 -14.97 -11.23 33.45
CA SER A 545 -14.97 -12.12 34.63
C SER A 545 -15.05 -13.61 34.28
N SER A 546 -15.76 -13.98 33.21
CA SER A 546 -15.90 -15.37 32.77
C SER A 546 -14.64 -15.96 32.15
N LYS A 547 -13.75 -15.12 31.61
CA LYS A 547 -12.47 -15.53 31.01
C LYS A 547 -11.27 -15.25 31.91
N THR A 548 -11.44 -14.43 32.94
CA THR A 548 -10.39 -14.13 33.91
C THR A 548 -10.27 -15.28 34.92
N THR A 549 -9.08 -15.88 35.03
CA THR A 549 -8.83 -17.01 35.92
C THR A 549 -7.42 -16.94 36.52
N ILE A 550 -7.26 -17.51 37.72
CA ILE A 550 -5.96 -17.84 38.31
C ILE A 550 -5.75 -19.33 38.11
N LEU A 551 -4.55 -19.72 37.67
CA LEU A 551 -4.14 -21.12 37.49
C LEU A 551 -2.89 -21.38 38.33
N ASP A 552 -2.85 -22.50 39.06
CA ASP A 552 -1.69 -22.92 39.83
C ASP A 552 -0.85 -23.96 39.07
N TYR A 553 0.39 -23.61 38.73
CA TYR A 553 1.33 -24.49 38.06
C TYR A 553 1.66 -25.75 38.86
N ASN A 554 1.51 -25.73 40.18
CA ASN A 554 1.76 -26.90 41.02
C ASN A 554 0.53 -27.82 41.13
N ASP A 555 -0.66 -27.35 40.72
CA ASP A 555 -1.87 -28.17 40.65
C ASP A 555 -1.95 -28.94 39.32
N ILE A 556 -2.28 -30.23 39.41
CA ILE A 556 -2.28 -31.15 38.26
C ILE A 556 -3.41 -30.81 37.26
N ASN A 557 -4.57 -30.37 37.74
CA ASN A 557 -5.70 -30.03 36.86
C ASN A 557 -5.44 -28.70 36.15
N ASP A 558 -4.91 -27.71 36.87
CA ASP A 558 -4.55 -26.42 36.28
C ASP A 558 -3.38 -26.54 35.31
N ARG A 559 -2.43 -27.48 35.48
CA ARG A 559 -1.39 -27.76 34.47
C ARG A 559 -1.96 -28.06 33.08
N ASN A 560 -3.08 -28.76 32.99
CA ASN A 560 -3.71 -29.03 31.69
C ASN A 560 -4.36 -27.76 31.12
N ARG A 561 -5.07 -26.98 31.95
CA ARG A 561 -5.65 -25.69 31.54
C ARG A 561 -4.59 -24.68 31.13
N ILE A 562 -3.43 -24.67 31.79
CA ILE A 562 -2.29 -23.84 31.43
C ILE A 562 -1.84 -24.13 29.99
N LYS A 563 -1.89 -25.38 29.50
CA LYS A 563 -1.54 -25.72 28.11
C LYS A 563 -2.49 -25.12 27.08
N GLU A 564 -3.74 -24.80 27.44
CA GLU A 564 -4.66 -24.08 26.55
C GLU A 564 -4.15 -22.64 26.29
N PHE A 565 -3.62 -21.97 27.31
CA PHE A 565 -3.09 -20.62 27.18
C PHE A 565 -1.64 -20.59 26.72
N LEU A 566 -0.84 -21.53 27.20
CA LEU A 566 0.60 -21.70 26.97
C LEU A 566 0.86 -23.06 26.30
N PRO A 567 0.39 -23.27 25.07
CA PRO A 567 0.57 -24.55 24.40
C PRO A 567 2.05 -24.86 24.24
N ASP A 568 2.41 -26.13 24.45
CA ASP A 568 3.67 -26.67 23.95
C ASP A 568 3.75 -26.44 22.44
N SER A 569 4.97 -26.37 21.91
CA SER A 569 5.15 -26.16 20.48
C SER A 569 4.30 -27.19 19.72
N LEU A 570 3.50 -26.72 18.75
CA LEU A 570 2.77 -27.61 17.86
C LEU A 570 3.78 -28.20 16.89
N ILE A 571 4.55 -29.19 17.36
CA ILE A 571 5.71 -29.76 16.67
C ILE A 571 5.38 -30.07 15.21
N GLN A 572 4.22 -30.65 14.93
CA GLN A 572 3.77 -30.95 13.57
C GLN A 572 3.59 -29.68 12.70
N ILE A 573 3.00 -28.61 13.26
CA ILE A 573 2.86 -27.32 12.56
C ILE A 573 4.24 -26.70 12.30
N GLU A 574 5.16 -26.79 13.26
CA GLU A 574 6.52 -26.27 13.11
C GLU A 574 7.33 -27.07 12.07
N GLN A 575 7.21 -28.40 12.08
CA GLN A 575 7.79 -29.27 11.06
C GLN A 575 7.24 -28.93 9.67
N ILE A 576 5.92 -28.78 9.52
CA ILE A 576 5.30 -28.39 8.24
C ILE A 576 5.85 -27.04 7.79
N ASN A 577 5.88 -26.02 8.66
CA ASN A 577 6.41 -24.70 8.28
C ASN A 577 7.91 -24.74 7.93
N SER A 578 8.71 -25.54 8.64
CA SER A 578 10.13 -25.74 8.36
C SER A 578 10.34 -26.35 6.97
N LEU A 579 9.62 -27.43 6.65
CA LEU A 579 9.65 -28.07 5.33
C LEU A 579 9.22 -27.10 4.22
N LEU A 580 8.15 -26.32 4.43
CA LEU A 580 7.71 -25.30 3.46
C LEU A 580 8.74 -24.20 3.25
N SER A 581 9.50 -23.84 4.30
CA SER A 581 10.51 -22.80 4.23
C SER A 581 11.72 -23.18 3.37
N THR A 582 12.01 -24.48 3.20
CA THR A 582 13.13 -24.95 2.35
C THR A 582 12.87 -24.66 0.88
N LYS A 583 11.60 -24.59 0.49
CA LYS A 583 11.11 -24.46 -0.89
C LYS A 583 11.62 -25.55 -1.84
N ARG A 584 12.10 -26.69 -1.33
CA ARG A 584 12.51 -27.83 -2.16
C ARG A 584 11.27 -28.64 -2.51
N LYS A 585 11.13 -29.07 -3.78
CA LYS A 585 9.93 -29.78 -4.27
C LYS A 585 9.56 -30.99 -3.38
N ARG A 586 10.55 -31.82 -3.03
CA ARG A 586 10.36 -33.01 -2.18
C ARG A 586 9.84 -32.66 -0.79
N ASP A 587 10.48 -31.71 -0.12
CA ASP A 587 10.10 -31.27 1.24
C ASP A 587 8.71 -30.65 1.25
N VAL A 588 8.38 -29.85 0.22
CA VAL A 588 7.05 -29.27 0.06
C VAL A 588 5.99 -30.35 -0.15
N GLN A 589 6.26 -31.38 -0.95
CA GLN A 589 5.33 -32.51 -1.11
C GLN A 589 5.12 -33.26 0.20
N ILE A 590 6.18 -33.49 0.99
CA ILE A 590 6.05 -34.07 2.35
C ILE A 590 5.18 -33.17 3.23
N ALA A 591 5.40 -31.86 3.22
CA ALA A 591 4.59 -30.91 3.98
C ALA A 591 3.12 -30.90 3.56
N VAL A 592 2.81 -31.07 2.27
CA VAL A 592 1.43 -31.21 1.76
C VAL A 592 0.77 -32.44 2.38
N HIS A 593 1.42 -33.61 2.31
CA HIS A 593 0.90 -34.84 2.92
C HIS A 593 0.70 -34.71 4.42
N MET A 594 1.68 -34.15 5.13
CA MET A 594 1.59 -33.93 6.57
C MET A 594 0.45 -32.98 6.95
N THR A 595 0.26 -31.91 6.18
CA THR A 595 -0.83 -30.95 6.40
C THR A 595 -2.20 -31.61 6.20
N TYR A 596 -2.34 -32.39 5.12
CA TYR A 596 -3.60 -33.06 4.84
C TYR A 596 -3.91 -34.15 5.87
N LYS A 597 -2.92 -34.93 6.28
CA LYS A 597 -3.06 -35.90 7.38
C LYS A 597 -3.46 -35.21 8.69
N LEU A 598 -2.77 -34.13 9.05
CA LEU A 598 -3.09 -33.33 10.24
C LEU A 598 -4.53 -32.79 10.20
N PHE A 599 -5.02 -32.42 9.01
CA PHE A 599 -6.40 -32.01 8.83
C PHE A 599 -7.37 -33.16 9.09
N LEU A 600 -7.12 -34.35 8.53
CA LEU A 600 -7.96 -35.53 8.76
C LEU A 600 -7.98 -35.92 10.24
N ASP A 601 -6.82 -36.05 10.86
CA ASP A 601 -6.68 -36.40 12.29
C ASP A 601 -7.47 -35.41 13.17
N ALA A 602 -7.40 -34.11 12.85
CA ALA A 602 -8.11 -33.07 13.60
C ALA A 602 -9.63 -33.05 13.35
N VAL A 603 -10.11 -33.56 12.21
CA VAL A 603 -11.54 -33.61 11.87
C VAL A 603 -12.18 -34.91 12.35
N GLU A 604 -11.43 -36.01 12.40
CA GLU A 604 -11.88 -37.33 12.81
C GLU A 604 -11.73 -37.61 14.31
N SER A 605 -10.97 -36.80 15.05
CA SER A 605 -10.77 -37.01 16.48
C SER A 605 -12.09 -36.92 17.26
N ASN A 606 -12.48 -38.05 17.86
CA ASN A 606 -13.55 -38.11 18.85
C ASN A 606 -13.10 -37.37 20.12
N ILE A 607 -14.06 -36.70 20.74
CA ILE A 607 -13.95 -35.59 21.71
C ILE A 607 -13.19 -35.92 23.02
N ASP A 608 -12.74 -37.16 23.24
CA ASP A 608 -12.38 -37.64 24.58
C ASP A 608 -10.90 -37.46 25.00
N HIS A 609 -9.97 -37.13 24.09
CA HIS A 609 -8.53 -37.09 24.43
C HIS A 609 -7.72 -35.88 23.92
N GLU A 610 -8.27 -35.04 23.04
CA GLU A 610 -7.57 -33.85 22.54
C GLU A 610 -8.29 -32.56 22.94
N ASP A 611 -7.57 -31.61 23.54
CA ASP A 611 -8.12 -30.33 23.94
C ASP A 611 -8.76 -29.64 22.72
N LYS A 612 -10.08 -29.38 22.79
CA LYS A 612 -10.90 -28.74 21.74
C LYS A 612 -10.27 -27.48 21.14
N TYR A 613 -9.47 -26.78 21.94
CA TYR A 613 -8.70 -25.63 21.52
C TYR A 613 -7.53 -25.95 20.58
N ILE A 614 -6.76 -26.99 20.87
CA ILE A 614 -5.64 -27.45 20.03
C ILE A 614 -6.17 -27.89 18.67
N GLN A 615 -7.28 -28.64 18.66
CA GLN A 615 -7.99 -29.07 17.45
C GLN A 615 -8.36 -27.86 16.57
N ARG A 616 -8.99 -26.82 17.15
CA ARG A 616 -9.34 -25.59 16.42
C ARG A 616 -8.13 -24.90 15.79
N ARG A 617 -6.99 -24.85 16.49
CA ARG A 617 -5.75 -24.28 15.95
C ARG A 617 -5.19 -25.10 14.80
N LYS A 618 -5.18 -26.43 14.92
CA LYS A 618 -4.76 -27.34 13.85
C LYS A 618 -5.63 -27.14 12.60
N ILE A 619 -6.95 -27.10 12.75
CA ILE A 619 -7.90 -26.87 11.66
C ILE A 619 -7.64 -25.51 10.99
N ALA A 620 -7.53 -24.42 11.75
CA ALA A 620 -7.28 -23.09 11.19
C ALA A 620 -5.95 -23.01 10.41
N PHE A 621 -4.89 -23.63 10.95
CA PHE A 621 -3.61 -23.76 10.26
C PHE A 621 -3.74 -24.55 8.95
N CYS A 622 -4.36 -25.73 9.01
CA CYS A 622 -4.54 -26.60 7.86
C CYS A 622 -5.37 -25.93 6.76
N ILE A 623 -6.48 -25.26 7.08
CA ILE A 623 -7.30 -24.53 6.10
C ILE A 623 -6.45 -23.51 5.33
N THR A 624 -5.65 -22.73 6.05
CA THR A 624 -4.78 -21.70 5.44
C THR A 624 -3.74 -22.32 4.49
N LYS A 625 -3.15 -23.46 4.86
CA LYS A 625 -2.18 -24.16 4.02
C LYS A 625 -2.82 -24.91 2.86
N LEU A 626 -3.97 -25.54 3.06
CA LEU A 626 -4.73 -26.22 2.01
C LEU A 626 -5.19 -25.24 0.93
N GLN A 627 -5.60 -24.02 1.30
CA GLN A 627 -5.86 -22.93 0.34
C GLN A 627 -4.65 -22.65 -0.55
N LEU A 628 -3.44 -22.61 0.02
CA LEU A 628 -2.19 -22.41 -0.71
C LEU A 628 -1.91 -23.56 -1.68
N PHE A 629 -2.07 -24.81 -1.21
CA PHE A 629 -1.76 -26.01 -1.98
C PHE A 629 -2.75 -26.26 -3.12
N ALA A 630 -4.06 -26.07 -2.87
CA ALA A 630 -5.12 -26.21 -3.86
C ALA A 630 -4.92 -25.30 -5.09
N ARG A 631 -4.22 -24.17 -4.90
CA ARG A 631 -3.93 -23.16 -5.92
C ARG A 631 -2.58 -23.34 -6.61
N THR A 632 -1.80 -24.31 -6.16
CA THR A 632 -0.46 -24.58 -6.69
C THR A 632 -0.49 -25.80 -7.60
N LYS A 633 -0.10 -25.63 -8.88
CA LYS A 633 -0.07 -26.72 -9.85
C LYS A 633 0.92 -27.81 -9.41
N GLY A 634 0.49 -29.08 -9.45
CA GLY A 634 1.32 -30.25 -9.10
C GLY A 634 1.40 -30.60 -7.60
N LEU A 635 0.67 -29.88 -6.72
CA LEU A 635 0.53 -30.21 -5.30
C LEU A 635 -0.88 -30.73 -4.95
N LYS A 636 -1.74 -30.92 -5.94
CA LYS A 636 -3.16 -31.26 -5.78
C LYS A 636 -3.40 -32.76 -5.59
N ASP A 637 -2.55 -33.60 -6.19
CA ASP A 637 -2.81 -35.03 -6.36
C ASP A 637 -2.87 -35.81 -5.03
N CYS A 638 -2.32 -35.22 -3.97
CA CYS A 638 -2.22 -35.82 -2.65
C CYS A 638 -3.36 -35.42 -1.69
N ILE A 639 -4.30 -34.59 -2.15
CA ILE A 639 -5.36 -34.00 -1.34
C ILE A 639 -6.72 -34.48 -1.88
N ASP A 640 -7.51 -35.13 -1.04
CA ASP A 640 -8.89 -35.44 -1.40
C ASP A 640 -9.80 -34.24 -1.13
N PHE A 641 -10.04 -33.46 -2.18
CA PHE A 641 -10.88 -32.28 -2.11
C PHE A 641 -12.35 -32.59 -1.86
N LYS A 642 -12.86 -33.80 -2.18
CA LYS A 642 -14.27 -34.14 -1.92
C LYS A 642 -14.53 -34.17 -0.42
N LYS A 643 -13.65 -34.81 0.33
CA LYS A 643 -13.73 -34.87 1.80
C LYS A 643 -13.62 -33.48 2.45
N ILE A 644 -12.78 -32.60 1.89
CA ILE A 644 -12.69 -31.20 2.33
C ILE A 644 -14.00 -30.45 2.08
N ILE A 645 -14.59 -30.58 0.89
CA ILE A 645 -15.86 -29.95 0.54
C ILE A 645 -16.96 -30.43 1.50
N GLU A 646 -17.10 -31.74 1.69
CA GLU A 646 -18.09 -32.34 2.59
C GLU A 646 -17.96 -31.83 4.03
N PHE A 647 -16.73 -31.78 4.57
CA PHE A 647 -16.47 -31.22 5.89
C PHE A 647 -16.84 -29.74 5.98
N VAL A 648 -16.38 -28.93 5.03
CA VAL A 648 -16.60 -27.48 5.06
C VAL A 648 -18.09 -27.16 5.00
N LEU A 649 -18.84 -27.80 4.09
CA LEU A 649 -20.28 -27.55 3.94
C LEU A 649 -21.06 -27.91 5.21
N LYS A 650 -20.70 -29.02 5.86
CA LYS A 650 -21.27 -29.42 7.15
C LYS A 650 -20.99 -28.38 8.25
N GLU A 651 -19.77 -27.84 8.29
CA GLU A 651 -19.32 -26.93 9.35
C GLU A 651 -19.72 -25.47 9.16
N LEU A 652 -20.24 -25.06 7.99
CA LEU A 652 -20.72 -23.69 7.77
C LEU A 652 -21.81 -23.29 8.79
N GLU A 653 -22.68 -24.23 9.19
CA GLU A 653 -23.71 -23.97 10.20
C GLU A 653 -23.17 -24.03 11.63
N ASN A 654 -22.23 -24.94 11.91
CA ASN A 654 -21.69 -25.18 13.25
C ASN A 654 -20.65 -24.13 13.66
N GLN A 655 -19.95 -23.55 12.68
CA GLN A 655 -18.83 -22.64 12.88
C GLN A 655 -18.93 -21.40 11.96
N PRO A 656 -19.99 -20.59 12.08
CA PRO A 656 -20.22 -19.44 11.20
C PRO A 656 -19.08 -18.41 11.22
N TRP A 657 -18.34 -18.30 12.32
CA TRP A 657 -17.14 -17.44 12.46
C TRP A 657 -15.95 -17.86 11.56
N LEU A 658 -15.95 -19.08 11.01
CA LEU A 658 -14.93 -19.54 10.05
C LEU A 658 -15.37 -19.42 8.58
N THR A 659 -16.57 -18.90 8.29
CA THR A 659 -17.13 -18.86 6.93
C THR A 659 -16.18 -18.23 5.91
N SER A 660 -15.52 -17.12 6.23
CA SER A 660 -14.55 -16.47 5.32
C SER A 660 -13.43 -17.42 4.90
N SER A 661 -12.80 -18.10 5.87
CA SER A 661 -11.72 -19.06 5.63
C SER A 661 -12.19 -20.31 4.90
N PHE A 662 -13.40 -20.78 5.23
CA PHE A 662 -14.05 -21.90 4.55
C PHE A 662 -14.36 -21.58 3.08
N ILE A 663 -15.01 -20.45 2.79
CA ILE A 663 -15.32 -20.04 1.43
C ILE A 663 -14.05 -19.79 0.62
N LYS A 664 -13.02 -19.15 1.20
CA LYS A 664 -11.71 -19.02 0.53
C LYS A 664 -11.07 -20.38 0.22
N LEU A 665 -11.24 -21.39 1.07
CA LEU A 665 -10.82 -22.76 0.78
C LEU A 665 -11.64 -23.36 -0.37
N LEU A 666 -12.96 -23.22 -0.36
CA LEU A 666 -13.79 -23.72 -1.48
C LEU A 666 -13.44 -23.04 -2.81
N MET A 667 -13.26 -21.71 -2.83
CA MET A 667 -12.84 -20.95 -4.02
C MET A 667 -11.45 -21.34 -4.52
N SER A 668 -10.64 -21.98 -3.68
CA SER A 668 -9.30 -22.46 -4.04
C SER A 668 -9.31 -23.81 -4.77
N ILE A 669 -10.42 -24.55 -4.65
CA ILE A 669 -10.63 -25.87 -5.24
C ILE A 669 -11.15 -25.72 -6.67
N ASP A 670 -10.73 -26.63 -7.55
CA ASP A 670 -11.21 -26.64 -8.93
C ASP A 670 -12.72 -26.92 -9.00
N LYS A 671 -13.44 -26.20 -9.87
CA LYS A 671 -14.90 -26.28 -9.98
C LYS A 671 -15.41 -27.68 -10.31
N SER A 672 -14.60 -28.51 -10.96
CA SER A 672 -14.94 -29.89 -11.32
C SER A 672 -15.19 -30.83 -10.14
N TYR A 673 -14.76 -30.48 -8.92
CA TYR A 673 -14.97 -31.28 -7.72
C TYR A 673 -16.35 -31.10 -7.09
N PHE A 674 -17.09 -30.05 -7.46
CA PHE A 674 -18.36 -29.70 -6.85
C PHE A 674 -19.54 -30.39 -7.55
N LYS A 675 -20.47 -30.93 -6.77
CA LYS A 675 -21.72 -31.55 -7.23
C LYS A 675 -22.89 -30.57 -7.04
N LEU A 676 -23.98 -30.78 -7.76
CA LEU A 676 -25.20 -29.95 -7.61
C LEU A 676 -25.74 -29.95 -6.16
N SER A 677 -25.66 -31.10 -5.47
CA SER A 677 -26.08 -31.26 -4.07
C SER A 677 -25.30 -30.39 -3.08
N ASP A 678 -24.08 -29.98 -3.43
CA ASP A 678 -23.22 -29.16 -2.57
C ASP A 678 -23.80 -27.74 -2.45
N PHE A 679 -24.32 -27.21 -3.56
CA PHE A 679 -24.98 -25.91 -3.61
C PHE A 679 -26.31 -25.89 -2.85
N ASP A 680 -27.02 -27.03 -2.79
CA ASP A 680 -28.26 -27.14 -2.01
C ASP A 680 -28.02 -26.93 -0.51
N GLN A 681 -26.85 -27.34 0.02
CA GLN A 681 -26.51 -27.10 1.43
C GLN A 681 -26.34 -25.61 1.71
N ILE A 682 -25.63 -24.88 0.84
CA ILE A 682 -25.46 -23.43 0.96
C ILE A 682 -26.80 -22.70 0.82
N LYS A 683 -27.62 -23.13 -0.15
CA LYS A 683 -28.97 -22.60 -0.36
C LYS A 683 -29.85 -22.76 0.87
N LYS A 684 -29.78 -23.88 1.58
CA LYS A 684 -30.53 -24.11 2.84
C LYS A 684 -30.19 -23.08 3.90
N ILE A 685 -28.93 -22.62 3.97
CA ILE A 685 -28.50 -21.57 4.89
C ILE A 685 -29.07 -20.23 4.43
N ILE A 686 -28.85 -19.84 3.16
CA ILE A 686 -29.32 -18.56 2.60
C ILE A 686 -30.85 -18.40 2.74
N ASN A 687 -31.61 -19.45 2.45
CA ASN A 687 -33.08 -19.41 2.40
C ASN A 687 -33.75 -19.44 3.78
N ASN A 688 -33.01 -19.75 4.84
CA ASN A 688 -33.59 -19.91 6.17
C ASN A 688 -33.26 -18.68 7.03
N ASN A 689 -34.26 -17.87 7.36
CA ASN A 689 -34.09 -16.66 8.18
C ASN A 689 -33.57 -16.93 9.60
N LEU A 690 -33.65 -18.16 10.11
CA LEU A 690 -33.08 -18.56 11.40
C LEU A 690 -31.61 -18.97 11.29
N LYS A 691 -31.12 -19.28 10.08
CA LYS A 691 -29.71 -19.61 9.80
C LYS A 691 -28.97 -18.43 9.17
N ASN A 692 -29.63 -17.67 8.30
CA ASN A 692 -29.16 -16.46 7.65
C ASN A 692 -29.29 -15.24 8.59
N ILE A 693 -28.62 -15.31 9.75
CA ILE A 693 -28.69 -14.26 10.77
C ILE A 693 -27.43 -13.39 10.82
N TYR A 694 -26.30 -13.90 10.35
CA TYR A 694 -25.02 -13.18 10.38
C TYR A 694 -24.70 -12.57 9.01
N GLU A 695 -24.62 -11.24 8.92
CA GLU A 695 -24.44 -10.55 7.65
C GLU A 695 -23.16 -10.94 6.93
N SER A 696 -22.05 -11.08 7.66
CA SER A 696 -20.75 -11.46 7.06
C SER A 696 -20.77 -12.87 6.47
N GLN A 697 -21.40 -13.84 7.16
CA GLN A 697 -21.49 -15.22 6.66
C GLN A 697 -22.26 -15.22 5.34
N THR A 698 -23.44 -14.61 5.34
CA THR A 698 -24.34 -14.61 4.19
C THR A 698 -23.75 -13.93 2.98
N TYR A 699 -23.03 -12.81 3.18
CA TYR A 699 -22.32 -12.15 2.10
C TYR A 699 -21.30 -13.08 1.42
N PHE A 700 -20.48 -13.81 2.20
CA PHE A 700 -19.55 -14.79 1.63
C PHE A 700 -20.25 -15.94 0.91
N LEU A 701 -21.40 -16.40 1.41
CA LEU A 701 -22.19 -17.43 0.71
C LEU A 701 -22.68 -16.92 -0.65
N TRP A 702 -23.22 -15.71 -0.73
CA TRP A 702 -23.60 -15.09 -2.01
C TRP A 702 -22.41 -14.92 -2.97
N LEU A 703 -21.26 -14.46 -2.46
CA LEU A 703 -20.05 -14.34 -3.28
C LEU A 703 -19.59 -15.70 -3.82
N PHE A 704 -19.68 -16.77 -3.02
CA PHE A 704 -19.36 -18.11 -3.47
C PHE A 704 -20.32 -18.60 -4.56
N MET A 705 -21.64 -18.41 -4.39
CA MET A 705 -22.62 -18.75 -5.42
C MET A 705 -22.38 -17.98 -6.72
N SER A 706 -21.98 -16.72 -6.60
CA SER A 706 -21.62 -15.84 -7.72
C SER A 706 -20.34 -16.30 -8.43
N PHE A 707 -19.30 -16.64 -7.65
CA PHE A 707 -18.03 -17.18 -8.16
C PHE A 707 -18.24 -18.48 -8.94
N MET A 708 -19.11 -19.35 -8.44
CA MET A 708 -19.47 -20.61 -9.09
C MET A 708 -20.46 -20.42 -10.25
N LYS A 709 -21.05 -19.23 -10.41
CA LYS A 709 -22.10 -18.92 -11.38
C LYS A 709 -23.27 -19.90 -11.29
N HIS A 710 -23.67 -20.28 -10.08
CA HIS A 710 -24.73 -21.26 -9.85
C HIS A 710 -26.11 -20.64 -10.10
N ASP A 711 -26.81 -21.06 -11.15
CA ASP A 711 -28.16 -20.60 -11.49
C ASP A 711 -29.22 -21.41 -10.72
N ASP A 712 -29.99 -20.72 -9.86
CA ASP A 712 -31.12 -21.30 -9.12
C ASP A 712 -32.29 -20.30 -9.04
N LYS A 713 -33.50 -20.78 -9.36
CA LYS A 713 -34.71 -19.95 -9.44
C LYS A 713 -35.10 -19.31 -8.10
N ASN A 714 -34.90 -20.02 -6.98
CA ASN A 714 -35.26 -19.50 -5.66
C ASN A 714 -34.28 -18.39 -5.24
N LEU A 715 -32.98 -18.61 -5.48
CA LEU A 715 -31.95 -17.59 -5.21
C LEU A 715 -32.16 -16.34 -6.08
N ILE A 716 -32.52 -16.50 -7.35
CA ILE A 716 -32.88 -15.37 -8.23
C ILE A 716 -34.04 -14.56 -7.65
N ARG A 717 -35.12 -15.24 -7.24
CA ARG A 717 -36.29 -14.57 -6.65
C ARG A 717 -35.91 -13.78 -5.39
N MET A 718 -35.17 -14.41 -4.48
CA MET A 718 -34.69 -13.75 -3.26
C MET A 718 -33.78 -12.56 -3.56
N ALA A 719 -32.89 -12.69 -4.53
CA ALA A 719 -31.99 -11.60 -4.92
C ALA A 719 -32.77 -10.40 -5.48
N ILE A 720 -33.81 -10.65 -6.28
CA ILE A 720 -34.71 -9.59 -6.78
C ILE A 720 -35.44 -8.91 -5.63
N ASP A 721 -35.98 -9.69 -4.68
CA ASP A 721 -36.72 -9.16 -3.54
C ASP A 721 -35.82 -8.30 -2.64
N ASN A 722 -34.58 -8.76 -2.39
CA ASN A 722 -33.57 -7.99 -1.65
C ASN A 722 -33.25 -6.64 -2.31
N ILE A 723 -33.02 -6.63 -3.63
CA ILE A 723 -32.67 -5.40 -4.39
C ILE A 723 -33.84 -4.41 -4.42
N LYS A 724 -35.08 -4.92 -4.51
CA LYS A 724 -36.29 -4.07 -4.55
C LYS A 724 -36.71 -3.56 -3.18
N SER A 725 -36.28 -4.20 -2.09
CA SER A 725 -36.63 -3.80 -0.73
C SER A 725 -36.17 -2.37 -0.43
N THR A 726 -37.11 -1.52 0.02
CA THR A 726 -36.84 -0.13 0.41
C THR A 726 -36.21 -0.02 1.80
N ASN A 727 -36.44 -1.01 2.66
CA ASN A 727 -35.97 -0.99 4.05
C ASN A 727 -34.55 -1.56 4.22
N GLN A 728 -34.03 -2.30 3.22
CA GLN A 728 -32.67 -2.86 3.16
C GLN A 728 -32.14 -3.39 4.51
N VAL A 729 -33.00 -4.09 5.27
CA VAL A 729 -32.73 -4.51 6.66
C VAL A 729 -31.43 -5.33 6.76
N ASN A 730 -31.10 -6.11 5.74
CA ASN A 730 -29.82 -6.79 5.61
C ASN A 730 -29.09 -6.31 4.34
N GLN A 731 -28.20 -5.32 4.52
CA GLN A 731 -27.44 -4.72 3.43
C GLN A 731 -26.43 -5.70 2.81
N ALA A 732 -25.91 -6.65 3.60
CA ALA A 732 -25.00 -7.68 3.11
C ALA A 732 -25.69 -8.65 2.13
N ASN A 733 -26.93 -9.06 2.45
CA ASN A 733 -27.79 -9.82 1.52
C ASN A 733 -28.01 -9.05 0.22
N THR A 734 -28.33 -7.77 0.34
CA THR A 734 -28.58 -6.89 -0.82
C THR A 734 -27.32 -6.77 -1.69
N ALA A 735 -26.16 -6.51 -1.10
CA ALA A 735 -24.87 -6.46 -1.79
C ALA A 735 -24.56 -7.77 -2.53
N GLY A 736 -24.67 -8.90 -1.85
CA GLY A 736 -24.46 -10.23 -2.44
C GLY A 736 -25.42 -10.52 -3.59
N SER A 737 -26.68 -10.09 -3.46
CA SER A 737 -27.73 -10.23 -4.48
C SER A 737 -27.40 -9.46 -5.77
N TYR A 738 -26.83 -8.26 -5.65
CA TYR A 738 -26.35 -7.48 -6.81
C TYR A 738 -25.30 -8.26 -7.60
N ILE A 739 -24.27 -8.76 -6.92
CA ILE A 739 -23.18 -9.51 -7.55
C ILE A 739 -23.68 -10.83 -8.15
N TYR A 740 -24.55 -11.54 -7.44
CA TYR A 740 -25.12 -12.81 -7.87
C TYR A 740 -25.86 -12.71 -9.20
N LEU A 741 -26.89 -11.85 -9.29
CA LEU A 741 -27.71 -11.74 -10.50
C LEU A 741 -26.89 -11.32 -11.73
N ALA A 742 -25.89 -10.46 -11.54
CA ALA A 742 -24.99 -10.05 -12.62
C ALA A 742 -24.03 -11.19 -13.02
N SER A 743 -23.51 -11.96 -12.07
CA SER A 743 -22.57 -13.05 -12.33
C SER A 743 -23.15 -14.21 -13.14
N ILE A 744 -24.44 -14.50 -12.96
CA ILE A 744 -25.19 -15.51 -13.73
C ILE A 744 -25.82 -14.94 -15.01
N ASN A 745 -25.63 -13.63 -15.28
CA ASN A 745 -26.19 -12.92 -16.43
C ASN A 745 -27.72 -13.08 -16.57
N TRP A 746 -28.47 -12.92 -15.46
CA TRP A 746 -29.93 -13.10 -15.48
C TRP A 746 -30.64 -12.06 -16.34
N ARG A 747 -31.50 -12.48 -17.28
CA ARG A 747 -32.04 -11.65 -18.39
C ARG A 747 -32.39 -10.19 -18.07
N ASN A 748 -33.02 -9.89 -16.92
CA ASN A 748 -33.47 -8.53 -16.59
C ASN A 748 -32.69 -7.88 -15.43
N TYR A 749 -31.50 -8.38 -15.09
CA TYR A 749 -30.77 -7.91 -13.91
C TYR A 749 -30.45 -6.42 -14.03
N LYS A 750 -30.03 -5.96 -15.22
CA LYS A 750 -29.71 -4.56 -15.53
C LYS A 750 -30.89 -3.63 -15.22
N GLN A 751 -32.09 -3.98 -15.68
CA GLN A 751 -33.28 -3.15 -15.48
C GLN A 751 -33.66 -3.02 -13.99
N VAL A 752 -33.65 -4.13 -13.26
CA VAL A 752 -33.97 -4.15 -11.82
C VAL A 752 -32.96 -3.32 -11.04
N MET A 753 -31.67 -3.51 -11.31
CA MET A 753 -30.59 -2.80 -10.61
C MET A 753 -30.54 -1.32 -10.97
N LEU A 754 -30.67 -0.95 -12.25
CA LEU A 754 -30.71 0.44 -12.69
C LEU A 754 -31.89 1.19 -12.09
N SER A 755 -33.07 0.56 -12.03
CA SER A 755 -34.22 1.17 -11.38
C SER A 755 -33.96 1.43 -9.90
N ALA A 756 -33.33 0.49 -9.18
CA ALA A 756 -33.02 0.68 -7.76
C ALA A 756 -31.94 1.76 -7.56
N PHE A 757 -30.90 1.75 -8.40
CA PHE A 757 -29.79 2.70 -8.35
C PHE A 757 -30.26 4.14 -8.66
N ASN A 758 -30.94 4.34 -9.79
CA ASN A 758 -31.34 5.67 -10.27
C ASN A 758 -32.51 6.30 -9.49
N LYS A 759 -33.20 5.52 -8.64
CA LYS A 759 -34.18 6.02 -7.67
C LYS A 759 -33.53 6.54 -6.38
N GLY A 760 -32.21 6.40 -6.23
CA GLY A 760 -31.49 6.85 -5.03
C GLY A 760 -31.60 5.88 -3.85
N ASN A 761 -32.09 4.65 -4.04
CA ASN A 761 -32.23 3.66 -2.95
C ASN A 761 -30.88 3.31 -2.28
N LEU A 762 -29.77 3.62 -2.93
CA LEU A 762 -28.40 3.36 -2.46
C LEU A 762 -27.66 4.65 -2.08
N ALA A 763 -28.33 5.81 -2.01
CA ALA A 763 -27.70 7.08 -1.65
C ALA A 763 -26.98 6.96 -0.29
N GLU A 764 -25.81 7.58 -0.18
CA GLU A 764 -24.98 7.56 1.04
C GLU A 764 -24.52 6.17 1.52
N ASN A 765 -24.67 5.12 0.70
CA ASN A 765 -24.23 3.77 1.04
C ASN A 765 -23.05 3.32 0.19
N TYR A 766 -21.84 3.61 0.67
CA TYR A 766 -20.60 3.22 -0.02
C TYR A 766 -20.54 1.72 -0.32
N PHE A 767 -20.83 0.88 0.67
CA PHE A 767 -20.76 -0.58 0.55
C PHE A 767 -21.72 -1.12 -0.53
N LEU A 768 -22.98 -0.68 -0.53
CA LEU A 768 -23.96 -1.12 -1.52
C LEU A 768 -23.68 -0.54 -2.91
N GLN A 769 -23.36 0.77 -3.01
CA GLN A 769 -23.04 1.39 -4.29
C GLN A 769 -21.84 0.70 -4.94
N ARG A 770 -20.79 0.40 -4.17
CA ARG A 770 -19.61 -0.31 -4.67
C ARG A 770 -19.99 -1.65 -5.31
N ASN A 771 -20.80 -2.46 -4.63
CA ASN A 771 -21.27 -3.75 -5.15
C ASN A 771 -22.21 -3.59 -6.37
N ALA A 772 -23.13 -2.63 -6.34
CA ALA A 772 -24.03 -2.34 -7.45
C ALA A 772 -23.28 -1.87 -8.71
N LEU A 773 -22.27 -1.00 -8.57
CA LEU A 773 -21.45 -0.55 -9.70
C LEU A 773 -20.62 -1.69 -10.32
N ILE A 774 -20.14 -2.64 -9.51
CA ILE A 774 -19.51 -3.88 -10.03
C ILE A 774 -20.53 -4.70 -10.82
N ALA A 775 -21.73 -4.92 -10.27
CA ALA A 775 -22.79 -5.66 -10.93
C ALA A 775 -23.24 -5.00 -12.25
N LEU A 776 -23.28 -3.67 -12.29
CA LEU A 776 -23.65 -2.85 -13.45
C LEU A 776 -22.49 -2.61 -14.43
N ARG A 777 -21.33 -3.26 -14.28
CA ARG A 777 -20.15 -3.01 -15.12
C ARG A 777 -20.37 -3.18 -16.62
N ASN A 778 -21.38 -3.96 -17.04
CA ASN A 778 -21.74 -4.18 -18.45
C ASN A 778 -22.89 -3.28 -18.94
N VAL A 779 -23.22 -2.23 -18.18
CA VAL A 779 -24.22 -1.22 -18.52
C VAL A 779 -23.50 0.02 -19.01
N ASN A 780 -24.05 0.73 -20.00
CA ASN A 780 -23.43 1.95 -20.51
C ASN A 780 -23.41 3.01 -19.39
N PRO A 781 -22.27 3.68 -19.12
CA PRO A 781 -22.20 4.74 -18.09
C PRO A 781 -23.27 5.83 -18.23
N LYS A 782 -23.73 6.12 -19.45
CA LYS A 782 -24.80 7.11 -19.71
C LYS A 782 -26.17 6.72 -19.15
N GLU A 783 -26.39 5.45 -18.80
CA GLU A 783 -27.64 4.96 -18.22
C GLU A 783 -27.69 5.14 -16.69
N LEU A 784 -26.55 5.40 -16.04
CA LEU A 784 -26.48 5.68 -14.61
C LEU A 784 -26.57 7.19 -14.35
N LYS A 785 -27.33 7.57 -13.32
CA LYS A 785 -27.35 8.95 -12.84
C LYS A 785 -26.09 9.26 -12.03
N ASN A 786 -25.12 9.90 -12.67
CA ASN A 786 -23.82 10.24 -12.07
C ASN A 786 -23.93 11.09 -10.80
N GLU A 787 -24.98 11.90 -10.65
CA GLU A 787 -25.26 12.69 -9.43
C GLU A 787 -25.51 11.87 -8.17
N ILE A 788 -25.89 10.59 -8.31
CA ILE A 788 -26.16 9.67 -7.18
C ILE A 788 -24.88 8.97 -6.71
N ILE A 789 -23.89 8.85 -7.60
CA ILE A 789 -22.65 8.13 -7.33
C ILE A 789 -21.83 8.91 -6.31
N LEU A 790 -21.45 8.25 -5.20
CA LEU A 790 -20.57 8.84 -4.19
C LEU A 790 -19.25 9.31 -4.80
N GLY A 791 -18.74 10.45 -4.32
CA GLY A 791 -17.48 11.04 -4.82
C GLY A 791 -16.32 10.04 -4.86
N ASP A 792 -16.18 9.20 -3.83
CA ASP A 792 -15.15 8.16 -3.76
C ASP A 792 -15.33 7.02 -4.77
N LEU A 793 -16.51 6.85 -5.33
CA LEU A 793 -16.82 5.88 -6.37
C LEU A 793 -16.93 6.54 -7.76
N LYS A 794 -16.65 7.83 -7.87
CA LYS A 794 -16.64 8.54 -9.15
C LYS A 794 -15.65 7.91 -10.13
N ASP A 795 -16.07 7.83 -11.39
CA ASP A 795 -15.35 7.23 -12.53
C ASP A 795 -15.05 5.72 -12.38
N LEU A 796 -15.50 5.07 -11.30
CA LEU A 796 -15.28 3.63 -11.09
C LEU A 796 -16.07 2.81 -12.13
N HIS A 797 -17.32 3.19 -12.39
CA HIS A 797 -18.18 2.50 -13.34
C HIS A 797 -17.64 2.59 -14.77
N GLU A 798 -17.20 3.77 -15.20
CA GLU A 798 -16.55 3.98 -16.49
C GLU A 798 -15.33 3.07 -16.66
N LYS A 799 -14.44 3.03 -15.65
CA LYS A 799 -13.28 2.12 -15.66
C LYS A 799 -13.67 0.65 -15.73
N LEU A 800 -14.73 0.25 -15.04
CA LEU A 800 -15.23 -1.12 -15.04
C LEU A 800 -15.84 -1.51 -16.40
N TYR A 801 -16.52 -0.57 -17.05
CA TYR A 801 -17.13 -0.72 -18.37
C TYR A 801 -16.09 -0.80 -19.49
N ASP A 802 -15.06 0.06 -19.44
CA ASP A 802 -13.99 0.10 -20.44
C ASP A 802 -13.16 -1.19 -20.48
N GLU A 803 -13.02 -1.89 -19.34
CA GLU A 803 -12.29 -3.15 -19.26
C GLU A 803 -12.97 -4.30 -20.03
N LYS A 804 -14.30 -4.23 -20.22
CA LYS A 804 -15.14 -5.24 -20.90
C LYS A 804 -14.90 -6.69 -20.42
N LEU A 805 -14.62 -6.88 -19.12
CA LEU A 805 -14.47 -8.21 -18.50
C LEU A 805 -15.78 -8.69 -17.85
N GLU A 806 -16.10 -9.97 -18.02
CA GLU A 806 -17.25 -10.64 -17.39
C GLU A 806 -16.92 -11.30 -16.02
N GLU A 807 -15.92 -10.75 -15.32
CA GLU A 807 -15.52 -11.18 -13.98
C GLU A 807 -16.20 -10.29 -12.93
N PHE A 808 -17.06 -10.87 -12.07
CA PHE A 808 -17.77 -10.13 -11.02
C PHE A 808 -17.24 -10.41 -9.62
N VAL A 809 -16.74 -11.62 -9.41
CA VAL A 809 -16.01 -12.03 -8.21
C VAL A 809 -14.64 -12.50 -8.68
N SER A 810 -13.61 -11.89 -8.13
CA SER A 810 -12.24 -12.15 -8.52
C SER A 810 -11.73 -13.48 -7.99
N ASP A 811 -10.90 -14.13 -8.80
CA ASP A 811 -10.11 -15.26 -8.34
C ASP A 811 -9.22 -14.85 -7.16
N LEU A 812 -8.86 -15.83 -6.34
CA LEU A 812 -7.90 -15.62 -5.28
C LEU A 812 -6.54 -15.18 -5.87
N PRO A 813 -5.78 -14.27 -5.21
CA PRO A 813 -4.63 -13.59 -5.81
C PRO A 813 -3.50 -14.52 -6.27
N GLN A 814 -3.20 -14.60 -7.58
CA GLN A 814 -2.21 -15.55 -8.14
C GLN A 814 -0.94 -15.73 -7.29
N LEU A 815 -0.60 -16.99 -7.00
CA LEU A 815 0.60 -17.37 -6.26
C LEU A 815 1.70 -17.70 -7.27
N LYS A 816 2.89 -17.13 -7.14
CA LYS A 816 4.01 -17.58 -7.96
C LYS A 816 4.45 -18.94 -7.44
N VAL A 817 4.61 -19.93 -8.31
CA VAL A 817 5.11 -21.25 -7.91
C VAL A 817 6.47 -21.10 -7.19
N SER A 818 7.31 -20.17 -7.64
CA SER A 818 8.59 -19.79 -7.00
C SER A 818 8.47 -19.36 -5.54
N ASP A 819 7.30 -18.88 -5.12
CA ASP A 819 7.07 -18.46 -3.73
C ASP A 819 7.00 -19.67 -2.80
N ILE A 820 6.62 -20.84 -3.32
CA ILE A 820 6.38 -22.08 -2.58
C ILE A 820 7.47 -23.12 -2.90
N ILE A 821 7.83 -23.29 -4.17
CA ILE A 821 8.84 -24.24 -4.65
C ILE A 821 9.85 -23.46 -5.50
N LYS A 822 11.15 -23.55 -5.18
CA LYS A 822 12.20 -23.00 -6.04
C LYS A 822 12.12 -23.69 -7.40
N ASN A 823 12.08 -22.91 -8.49
CA ASN A 823 12.24 -23.43 -9.85
C ASN A 823 13.52 -24.27 -9.88
N THR A 824 13.35 -25.58 -9.83
CA THR A 824 14.41 -26.56 -10.07
C THR A 824 14.24 -26.96 -11.52
N ALA A 825 15.35 -27.06 -12.25
CA ALA A 825 15.34 -27.76 -13.54
C ALA A 825 14.61 -29.10 -13.34
N PRO A 826 13.80 -29.56 -14.31
CA PRO A 826 13.16 -30.86 -14.19
C PRO A 826 14.27 -31.87 -13.96
N LEU A 827 14.32 -32.43 -12.75
CA LEU A 827 15.18 -33.56 -12.45
C LEU A 827 14.76 -34.65 -13.45
N ILE A 828 15.67 -34.93 -14.37
CA ILE A 828 15.66 -36.13 -15.20
C ILE A 828 15.41 -37.30 -14.26
N SER A 829 14.47 -38.16 -14.64
CA SER A 829 14.07 -39.38 -13.95
C SER A 829 15.24 -40.07 -13.25
N LEU A 830 15.04 -40.43 -11.99
CA LEU A 830 15.71 -41.57 -11.35
C LEU A 830 14.63 -42.57 -10.96
#